data_AF-A0A8K0R0M2-F1
#
_entry.id   AF-A0A8K0R0M2-F1
#
_cell.length_a   1.000
_cell.length_b   1.000
_cell.length_c   1.000
_cell.angle_alpha   90.00
_cell.angle_beta   90.00
_cell.angle_gamma   90.00
#
_symmetry.space_group_name_H-M   'P 1'
#
loop_
_entity.id
_entity.type
_entity.pdbx_description
1 polymer ?
#
loop_
_entity_poly.entity_id
_entity_poly.type
_entity_poly.pdbx_seq_one_letter_code
_entity_poly.pdbx_strand_id
1 'polypeptide(L)'
;MVFQLHVWGPAFGLPSIEPECIATIAYCQRVIPQGQWGLVSALHATVGVAESLPILFEDGVATADGFEDIVAYLRNHPAVADLDANLSSRQQTDKTAFIAFLQSVATPLIDLSLYVSAENYNQATSSAYTAILPWYANYTVPPKRRDLARARTAHMGLSSLDIDATADEGFAPGRGTASSEYEAAKRAAGIPTGGPPSALRMGRGKGIGGFLGAPVYAARFKLDALSNELLEPFADLLGKKQYLLHEGRPSSLDCLAFGYLSMLYYPAVPQPWLKETIQTKFPRVASYIGALRKEFFSKEDICAPDVWSISTGNMHEKSSQILPWEPNPQALSNKASIAAREMFWNIPLISSLARRTTVIDSNSSQVSVTDQSSLPMRSSRAPTASQIQNPPPPSSSTKSGRFFGKANIGHTFRHKSAGAFGPDLAKKLSQLVKMEKNVMRSMELVSRERMEVAQQLSIWGEACDDDVSDVTDKLGVLIYEIGELEDQYVDRYDQYRVTIKSIRNIEASVQPSRDRKQKITDQIAQLKYKEPNSPKIVVLEQELVRAEAESLVAEAQLSNITREKLKAAFTYQFDAMREHCEKLAIIAGYGKHLLELIDDNPVTPGETRQAYDGYEASKAIIQDCEDALTNWVSQNASVSSKLSQRSRTLSQRRRNATRRGDGVDLSGQDQPLDNRESGLWIPASEHQGNGGYEDRDDLDDDLNSTIASEQRGREEERPIAA
;
A
#
# COMPACT_ATOMS: atom_id res chain seq x y z
N MET A 1 -28.37 -32.38 29.62
CA MET A 1 -28.16 -30.98 29.20
C MET A 1 -26.66 -30.78 29.18
N VAL A 2 -26.12 -30.71 27.97
CA VAL A 2 -24.70 -30.41 27.77
C VAL A 2 -24.64 -29.12 26.95
N PHE A 3 -24.16 -28.05 27.56
CA PHE A 3 -23.90 -26.80 26.84
C PHE A 3 -22.65 -26.97 25.99
N GLN A 4 -22.68 -26.55 24.74
CA GLN A 4 -21.50 -26.56 23.86
C GLN A 4 -21.22 -25.14 23.40
N LEU A 5 -20.06 -24.60 23.77
CA LEU A 5 -19.64 -23.27 23.36
C LEU A 5 -18.70 -23.39 22.16
N HIS A 6 -19.09 -22.79 21.03
CA HIS A 6 -18.27 -22.74 19.83
C HIS A 6 -17.50 -21.43 19.79
N VAL A 7 -16.17 -21.51 19.68
CA VAL A 7 -15.25 -20.37 19.73
C VAL A 7 -14.16 -20.46 18.67
N TRP A 8 -13.45 -19.35 18.46
CA TRP A 8 -12.17 -19.39 17.76
C TRP A 8 -11.12 -20.16 18.59
N GLY A 9 -10.17 -20.80 17.92
CA GLY A 9 -9.12 -21.55 18.58
C GLY A 9 -8.16 -20.68 19.40
N PRO A 10 -7.37 -21.31 20.29
CA PRO A 10 -6.44 -20.63 21.20
C PRO A 10 -5.27 -19.95 20.48
N ALA A 11 -4.86 -18.79 20.98
CA ALA A 11 -3.74 -18.03 20.47
C ALA A 11 -3.07 -17.23 21.61
N PHE A 12 -1.77 -16.96 21.50
CA PHE A 12 -1.04 -16.10 22.46
C PHE A 12 -1.10 -16.56 23.95
N GLY A 13 -1.27 -17.87 24.19
CA GLY A 13 -1.45 -18.42 25.54
C GLY A 13 -2.85 -18.19 26.13
N LEU A 14 -3.78 -17.64 25.35
CA LEU A 14 -5.18 -17.40 25.68
C LEU A 14 -6.09 -18.47 25.03
N PRO A 15 -7.29 -18.71 25.58
CA PRO A 15 -8.18 -19.76 25.09
C PRO A 15 -8.77 -19.47 23.70
N SER A 16 -8.68 -18.23 23.21
CA SER A 16 -9.15 -17.83 21.88
C SER A 16 -8.32 -16.65 21.33
N ILE A 17 -8.36 -16.43 20.00
CA ILE A 17 -7.76 -15.24 19.33
C ILE A 17 -8.68 -14.01 19.35
N GLU A 18 -9.95 -14.21 19.71
CA GLU A 18 -10.99 -13.18 19.65
C GLU A 18 -11.43 -12.80 21.08
N PRO A 19 -11.53 -11.49 21.40
CA PRO A 19 -11.78 -11.01 22.76
C PRO A 19 -13.14 -11.44 23.33
N GLU A 20 -14.22 -11.42 22.55
CA GLU A 20 -15.54 -11.85 23.02
C GLU A 20 -15.58 -13.36 23.33
N CYS A 21 -14.89 -14.18 22.53
CA CYS A 21 -14.74 -15.61 22.79
C CYS A 21 -14.00 -15.86 24.11
N ILE A 22 -12.92 -15.12 24.39
CA ILE A 22 -12.21 -15.23 25.69
C ILE A 22 -13.15 -14.85 26.83
N ALA A 23 -13.92 -13.76 26.67
CA ALA A 23 -14.87 -13.29 27.66
C ALA A 23 -15.97 -14.31 27.95
N THR A 24 -16.55 -14.91 26.91
CA THR A 24 -17.61 -15.92 27.05
C THR A 24 -17.08 -17.20 27.69
N ILE A 25 -15.86 -17.63 27.37
CA ILE A 25 -15.21 -18.77 28.04
C ILE A 25 -15.02 -18.49 29.53
N ALA A 26 -14.54 -17.29 29.88
CA ALA A 26 -14.37 -16.88 31.27
C ALA A 26 -15.72 -16.84 32.02
N TYR A 27 -16.78 -16.36 31.36
CA TYR A 27 -18.13 -16.33 31.91
C TYR A 27 -18.68 -17.75 32.14
N CYS A 28 -18.67 -18.62 31.10
CA CYS A 28 -19.15 -20.00 31.18
C CYS A 28 -18.44 -20.83 32.25
N GLN A 29 -17.11 -20.70 32.35
CA GLN A 29 -16.29 -21.37 33.38
C GLN A 29 -16.73 -21.01 34.81
N ARG A 30 -17.38 -19.85 35.01
CA ARG A 30 -17.85 -19.40 36.32
C ARG A 30 -19.30 -19.73 36.62
N VAL A 31 -20.16 -19.63 35.62
CA VAL A 31 -21.60 -19.74 35.83
C VAL A 31 -22.12 -21.15 35.63
N ILE A 32 -21.44 -21.95 34.81
CA ILE A 32 -21.82 -23.33 34.52
C ILE A 32 -21.00 -24.30 35.38
N PRO A 33 -21.65 -25.23 36.12
CA PRO A 33 -20.95 -26.25 36.88
C PRO A 33 -20.01 -27.11 36.02
N GLN A 34 -18.88 -27.54 36.61
CA GLN A 34 -17.92 -28.42 35.94
C GLN A 34 -18.60 -29.70 35.43
N GLY A 35 -18.35 -30.06 34.18
CA GLY A 35 -18.91 -31.26 33.54
C GLY A 35 -20.29 -31.09 32.90
N GLN A 36 -20.89 -29.89 32.96
CA GLN A 36 -22.16 -29.59 32.27
C GLN A 36 -21.98 -28.77 30.98
N TRP A 37 -20.74 -28.49 30.60
CA TRP A 37 -20.43 -27.79 29.37
C TRP A 37 -19.14 -28.29 28.71
N GLY A 38 -19.06 -28.11 27.40
CA GLY A 38 -17.92 -28.41 26.55
C GLY A 38 -17.55 -27.23 25.65
N LEU A 39 -16.28 -27.18 25.25
CA LEU A 39 -15.71 -26.12 24.43
C LEU A 39 -15.23 -26.69 23.09
N VAL A 40 -15.77 -26.18 21.99
CA VAL A 40 -15.46 -26.66 20.64
C VAL A 40 -14.76 -25.55 19.85
N SER A 41 -13.54 -25.84 19.38
CA SER A 41 -12.87 -25.02 18.37
C SER A 41 -13.45 -25.34 16.99
N ALA A 42 -14.21 -24.41 16.41
CA ALA A 42 -14.85 -24.61 15.12
C ALA A 42 -14.80 -23.34 14.25
N LEU A 43 -14.40 -23.51 12.99
CA LEU A 43 -14.64 -22.52 11.95
C LEU A 43 -16.00 -22.84 11.31
N HIS A 44 -17.07 -22.22 11.77
CA HIS A 44 -18.39 -22.41 11.17
C HIS A 44 -18.54 -21.52 9.93
N ALA A 45 -18.37 -22.09 8.73
CA ALA A 45 -18.49 -21.40 7.45
C ALA A 45 -19.91 -21.44 6.86
N THR A 46 -20.92 -21.77 7.66
CA THR A 46 -22.29 -22.03 7.17
C THR A 46 -23.29 -20.96 7.59
N VAL A 47 -23.80 -20.29 6.54
CA VAL A 47 -25.05 -19.51 6.40
C VAL A 47 -24.98 -18.02 6.74
N GLY A 48 -24.52 -17.22 5.76
CA GLY A 48 -25.28 -16.06 5.26
C GLY A 48 -25.49 -14.81 6.13
N VAL A 49 -25.17 -14.84 7.43
CA VAL A 49 -25.36 -13.72 8.35
C VAL A 49 -24.20 -13.75 9.35
N ALA A 50 -23.20 -12.86 9.15
CA ALA A 50 -22.02 -12.63 9.99
C ALA A 50 -21.12 -13.85 10.33
N GLU A 51 -19.80 -13.66 10.28
CA GLU A 51 -18.84 -14.58 10.91
C GLU A 51 -18.81 -14.34 12.43
N SER A 52 -19.96 -14.42 13.11
CA SER A 52 -20.07 -14.15 14.55
C SER A 52 -19.83 -15.42 15.36
N LEU A 53 -18.62 -15.53 15.92
CA LEU A 53 -18.33 -16.36 17.09
C LEU A 53 -18.09 -15.39 18.25
N PRO A 54 -18.49 -15.70 19.49
CA PRO A 54 -18.89 -17.02 20.02
C PRO A 54 -20.36 -17.40 19.78
N ILE A 55 -20.68 -18.70 19.76
CA ILE A 55 -22.06 -19.23 19.67
C ILE A 55 -22.29 -20.31 20.74
N LEU A 56 -23.40 -20.25 21.46
CA LEU A 56 -23.82 -21.26 22.44
C LEU A 56 -24.83 -22.24 21.85
N PHE A 57 -24.56 -23.54 22.03
CA PHE A 57 -25.46 -24.62 21.71
C PHE A 57 -25.97 -25.28 22.98
N GLU A 58 -27.26 -25.60 23.00
CA GLU A 58 -27.89 -26.43 24.03
C GLU A 58 -28.46 -27.67 23.35
N ASP A 59 -27.99 -28.85 23.77
CA ASP A 59 -28.42 -30.15 23.23
C ASP A 59 -28.40 -30.20 21.67
N GLY A 60 -27.42 -29.52 21.06
CA GLY A 60 -27.20 -29.49 19.61
C GLY A 60 -27.92 -28.39 18.83
N VAL A 61 -28.69 -27.52 19.49
CA VAL A 61 -29.40 -26.39 18.86
C VAL A 61 -28.66 -25.08 19.17
N ALA A 62 -28.39 -24.25 18.15
CA ALA A 62 -27.82 -22.92 18.36
C ALA A 62 -28.86 -22.01 19.05
N THR A 63 -28.53 -21.49 20.24
CA THR A 63 -29.47 -20.77 21.10
C THR A 63 -29.19 -19.28 21.19
N ALA A 64 -27.92 -18.87 21.23
CA ALA A 64 -27.49 -17.48 21.31
C ALA A 64 -26.12 -17.28 20.65
N ASP A 65 -25.90 -16.12 20.04
CA ASP A 65 -24.65 -15.70 19.41
C ASP A 65 -24.16 -14.36 19.95
N GLY A 66 -22.84 -14.21 20.11
CA GLY A 66 -22.24 -13.03 20.73
C GLY A 66 -22.28 -13.05 22.26
N PHE A 67 -21.39 -12.28 22.88
CA PHE A 67 -21.24 -12.29 24.35
C PHE A 67 -22.52 -11.87 25.09
N GLU A 68 -23.17 -10.79 24.66
CA GLU A 68 -24.32 -10.20 25.37
C GLU A 68 -25.55 -11.11 25.36
N ASP A 69 -25.87 -11.70 24.20
CA ASP A 69 -27.02 -12.59 24.07
C ASP A 69 -26.78 -13.92 24.80
N ILE A 70 -25.54 -14.43 24.79
CA ILE A 70 -25.18 -15.63 25.57
C ILE A 70 -25.32 -15.37 27.08
N VAL A 71 -24.85 -14.21 27.57
CA VAL A 71 -25.02 -13.82 28.97
C VAL A 71 -26.51 -13.66 29.32
N ALA A 72 -27.29 -13.02 28.44
CA ALA A 72 -28.73 -12.83 28.61
C ALA A 72 -29.52 -14.16 28.59
N TYR A 73 -29.07 -15.13 27.80
CA TYR A 73 -29.64 -16.48 27.77
C TYR A 73 -29.32 -17.23 29.06
N LEU A 74 -28.04 -17.31 29.42
CA LEU A 74 -27.56 -18.08 30.57
C LEU A 74 -28.08 -17.53 31.91
N ARG A 75 -28.21 -16.21 32.08
CA ARG A 75 -28.76 -15.63 33.32
C ARG A 75 -30.22 -16.02 33.56
N ASN A 76 -30.99 -16.26 32.49
CA ASN A 76 -32.39 -16.64 32.56
C ASN A 76 -32.56 -18.16 32.70
N HIS A 77 -31.46 -18.92 32.63
CA HIS A 77 -31.48 -20.38 32.66
C HIS A 77 -31.47 -20.91 34.11
N PRO A 78 -32.35 -21.85 34.48
CA PRO A 78 -32.56 -22.27 35.88
C PRO A 78 -31.36 -23.02 36.50
N ALA A 79 -30.47 -23.58 35.68
CA ALA A 79 -29.31 -24.34 36.13
C ALA A 79 -28.02 -23.50 36.31
N VAL A 80 -28.09 -22.19 36.05
CA VAL A 80 -26.90 -21.32 35.93
C VAL A 80 -26.96 -20.20 36.98
N ALA A 81 -25.82 -19.90 37.60
CA ALA A 81 -25.73 -18.82 38.58
C ALA A 81 -25.56 -17.46 37.89
N ASP A 82 -26.41 -16.49 38.24
CA ASP A 82 -26.28 -15.12 37.74
C ASP A 82 -25.19 -14.34 38.50
N LEU A 83 -24.12 -13.96 37.79
CA LEU A 83 -23.04 -13.13 38.32
C LEU A 83 -23.49 -11.70 38.63
N ASP A 84 -24.53 -11.23 37.97
CA ASP A 84 -25.00 -9.85 38.00
C ASP A 84 -26.24 -9.66 38.91
N ALA A 85 -26.73 -10.72 39.54
CA ALA A 85 -27.97 -10.70 40.34
C ALA A 85 -28.01 -9.63 41.44
N ASN A 86 -26.86 -9.29 42.02
CA ASN A 86 -26.75 -8.35 43.14
C ASN A 86 -26.31 -6.93 42.70
N LEU A 87 -26.32 -6.62 41.40
CA LEU A 87 -25.94 -5.28 40.92
C LEU A 87 -27.05 -4.27 41.20
N SER A 88 -26.69 -3.16 41.83
CA SER A 88 -27.59 -2.00 41.97
C SER A 88 -27.97 -1.42 40.60
N SER A 89 -29.10 -0.71 40.54
CA SER A 89 -29.56 -0.07 39.28
C SER A 89 -28.48 0.82 38.64
N ARG A 90 -27.70 1.54 39.46
CA ARG A 90 -26.55 2.34 38.98
C ARG A 90 -25.42 1.47 38.42
N GLN A 91 -25.08 0.37 39.08
CA GLN A 91 -24.06 -0.55 38.55
C GLN A 91 -24.51 -1.25 37.27
N GLN A 92 -25.82 -1.50 37.11
CA GLN A 92 -26.36 -2.04 35.87
C GLN A 92 -26.25 -1.04 34.71
N THR A 93 -26.50 0.25 34.96
CA THR A 93 -26.27 1.29 33.93
C THR A 93 -24.79 1.45 33.60
N ASP A 94 -23.93 1.46 34.62
CA ASP A 94 -22.48 1.55 34.43
C ASP A 94 -21.98 0.33 33.63
N LYS A 95 -22.48 -0.87 33.94
CA LYS A 95 -22.19 -2.09 33.19
C LYS A 95 -22.47 -1.93 31.70
N THR A 96 -23.70 -1.56 31.33
CA THR A 96 -24.09 -1.42 29.93
C THR A 96 -23.27 -0.33 29.22
N ALA A 97 -23.01 0.79 29.90
CA ALA A 97 -22.18 1.85 29.35
C ALA A 97 -20.74 1.38 29.08
N PHE A 98 -20.12 0.67 30.03
CA PHE A 98 -18.74 0.19 29.89
C PHE A 98 -18.61 -1.00 28.93
N ILE A 99 -19.65 -1.82 28.73
CA ILE A 99 -19.68 -2.83 27.67
C ILE A 99 -19.62 -2.17 26.29
N ALA A 100 -20.51 -1.20 26.02
CA ALA A 100 -20.53 -0.47 24.75
C ALA A 100 -19.23 0.33 24.54
N PHE A 101 -18.68 0.90 25.60
CA PHE A 101 -17.39 1.61 25.57
C PHE A 101 -16.23 0.68 25.22
N LEU A 102 -16.13 -0.51 25.83
CA LEU A 102 -15.11 -1.52 25.48
C LEU A 102 -15.19 -1.91 24.01
N GLN A 103 -16.38 -2.29 23.55
CA GLN A 103 -16.58 -2.74 22.16
C GLN A 103 -16.24 -1.62 21.16
N SER A 104 -16.56 -0.37 21.46
CA SER A 104 -16.30 0.77 20.56
C SER A 104 -14.85 1.26 20.56
N VAL A 105 -14.18 1.29 21.72
CA VAL A 105 -12.84 1.88 21.85
C VAL A 105 -11.72 0.83 21.87
N ALA A 106 -11.93 -0.34 22.50
CA ALA A 106 -10.91 -1.38 22.54
C ALA A 106 -10.79 -2.15 21.22
N THR A 107 -11.88 -2.33 20.47
CA THR A 107 -11.85 -3.05 19.18
C THR A 107 -10.91 -2.38 18.16
N PRO A 108 -10.98 -1.06 17.91
CA PRO A 108 -10.02 -0.39 17.04
C PRO A 108 -8.57 -0.50 17.51
N LEU A 109 -8.31 -0.48 18.83
CA LEU A 109 -6.95 -0.64 19.37
C LEU A 109 -6.39 -2.04 19.11
N ILE A 110 -7.22 -3.09 19.28
CA ILE A 110 -6.85 -4.47 18.92
C ILE A 110 -6.60 -4.57 17.41
N ASP A 111 -7.47 -3.96 16.60
CA ASP A 111 -7.34 -3.93 15.14
C ASP A 111 -6.01 -3.29 14.71
N LEU A 112 -5.67 -2.12 15.29
CA LEU A 112 -4.41 -1.42 15.03
C LEU A 112 -3.19 -2.28 15.40
N SER A 113 -3.24 -2.94 16.56
CA SER A 113 -2.13 -3.74 17.09
C SER A 113 -1.91 -5.03 16.32
N LEU A 114 -2.96 -5.82 16.08
CA LEU A 114 -2.84 -7.20 15.57
C LEU A 114 -3.00 -7.31 14.06
N TYR A 115 -3.72 -6.39 13.42
CA TYR A 115 -4.11 -6.53 12.01
C TYR A 115 -3.57 -5.43 11.10
N VAL A 116 -3.59 -4.16 11.56
CA VAL A 116 -3.11 -3.02 10.75
C VAL A 116 -1.60 -2.93 10.76
N SER A 117 -0.94 -3.13 11.92
CA SER A 117 0.51 -3.18 11.99
C SER A 117 1.04 -4.34 11.15
N ALA A 118 1.76 -4.03 10.07
CA ALA A 118 2.24 -5.03 9.13
C ALA A 118 3.23 -6.01 9.79
N GLU A 119 4.12 -5.48 10.63
CA GLU A 119 5.10 -6.26 11.37
C GLU A 119 4.44 -7.24 12.36
N ASN A 120 3.48 -6.74 13.14
CA ASN A 120 2.74 -7.58 14.09
C ASN A 120 1.89 -8.64 13.39
N TYR A 121 1.20 -8.27 12.29
CA TYR A 121 0.37 -9.21 11.55
C TYR A 121 1.19 -10.33 10.90
N ASN A 122 2.29 -9.98 10.24
CA ASN A 122 3.09 -10.95 9.48
C ASN A 122 3.85 -11.91 10.40
N GLN A 123 4.36 -11.44 11.55
CA GLN A 123 5.18 -12.26 12.44
C GLN A 123 4.36 -13.02 13.50
N ALA A 124 3.26 -12.45 14.00
CA ALA A 124 2.49 -13.01 15.12
C ALA A 124 1.05 -13.41 14.76
N THR A 125 0.25 -12.51 14.18
CA THR A 125 -1.19 -12.76 13.99
C THR A 125 -1.47 -13.81 12.90
N SER A 126 -0.76 -13.74 11.76
CA SER A 126 -0.92 -14.70 10.65
C SER A 126 -0.49 -16.12 11.05
N SER A 127 0.60 -16.24 11.83
CA SER A 127 1.07 -17.52 12.34
C SER A 127 0.13 -18.10 13.39
N ALA A 128 -0.47 -17.26 14.25
CA ALA A 128 -1.51 -17.67 15.20
C ALA A 128 -2.76 -18.22 14.48
N TYR A 129 -3.21 -17.58 13.40
CA TYR A 129 -4.31 -18.12 12.57
C TYR A 129 -3.96 -19.45 11.92
N THR A 130 -2.73 -19.60 11.43
CA THR A 130 -2.25 -20.85 10.84
C THR A 130 -2.30 -22.02 11.83
N ALA A 131 -2.17 -21.74 13.14
CA ALA A 131 -2.23 -22.75 14.19
C ALA A 131 -3.64 -23.28 14.46
N ILE A 132 -4.66 -22.44 14.24
CA ILE A 132 -6.06 -22.72 14.62
C ILE A 132 -6.98 -23.01 13.42
N LEU A 133 -6.56 -22.67 12.20
CA LEU A 133 -7.38 -22.81 11.00
C LEU A 133 -6.96 -24.00 10.12
N PRO A 134 -7.93 -24.66 9.45
CA PRO A 134 -7.64 -25.51 8.32
C PRO A 134 -6.86 -24.78 7.22
N TRP A 135 -5.99 -25.53 6.51
CA TRP A 135 -5.07 -24.96 5.51
C TRP A 135 -5.73 -24.03 4.48
N TYR A 136 -6.95 -24.35 4.04
CA TYR A 136 -7.67 -23.59 3.03
C TYR A 136 -8.19 -22.24 3.55
N ALA A 137 -8.54 -22.17 4.84
CA ALA A 137 -9.11 -20.97 5.45
C ALA A 137 -8.05 -19.90 5.74
N ASN A 138 -6.76 -20.27 5.77
CA ASN A 138 -5.66 -19.32 5.93
C ASN A 138 -5.56 -18.31 4.77
N TYR A 139 -6.09 -18.63 3.60
CA TYR A 139 -6.08 -17.73 2.44
C TYR A 139 -7.28 -16.78 2.36
N THR A 140 -8.30 -16.98 3.21
CA THR A 140 -9.55 -16.21 3.15
C THR A 140 -9.82 -15.48 4.46
N VAL A 141 -9.75 -16.17 5.61
CA VAL A 141 -10.16 -15.62 6.90
C VAL A 141 -9.19 -14.53 7.40
N PRO A 142 -7.86 -14.77 7.54
CA PRO A 142 -6.95 -13.72 8.02
C PRO A 142 -6.91 -12.48 7.11
N PRO A 143 -6.84 -12.60 5.76
CA PRO A 143 -6.91 -11.44 4.87
C PRO A 143 -8.22 -10.65 5.00
N LYS A 144 -9.38 -11.34 5.03
CA LYS A 144 -10.69 -10.68 5.18
C LYS A 144 -10.79 -9.92 6.50
N ARG A 145 -10.31 -10.50 7.60
CA ARG A 145 -10.30 -9.84 8.91
C ARG A 145 -9.35 -8.65 8.94
N ARG A 146 -8.18 -8.76 8.30
CA ARG A 146 -7.24 -7.64 8.14
C ARG A 146 -7.86 -6.49 7.35
N ASP A 147 -8.60 -6.78 6.28
CA ASP A 147 -9.29 -5.76 5.49
C ASP A 147 -10.41 -5.08 6.27
N LEU A 148 -11.18 -5.82 7.08
CA LEU A 148 -12.20 -5.24 7.97
C LEU A 148 -11.57 -4.35 9.05
N ALA A 149 -10.45 -4.77 9.64
CA ALA A 149 -9.70 -3.98 10.61
C ALA A 149 -9.17 -2.67 10.01
N ARG A 150 -8.60 -2.74 8.80
CA ARG A 150 -8.18 -1.55 8.04
C ARG A 150 -9.35 -0.61 7.75
N ALA A 151 -10.50 -1.16 7.33
CA ALA A 151 -11.68 -0.35 7.04
C ALA A 151 -12.19 0.38 8.30
N ARG A 152 -12.23 -0.31 9.45
CA ARG A 152 -12.66 0.28 10.72
C ARG A 152 -11.73 1.38 11.22
N THR A 153 -10.42 1.23 11.01
CA THR A 153 -9.39 2.15 11.54
C THR A 153 -8.92 3.20 10.53
N ALA A 154 -9.41 3.18 9.28
CA ALA A 154 -8.96 4.07 8.21
C ALA A 154 -9.08 5.57 8.56
N HIS A 155 -10.11 5.96 9.30
CA HIS A 155 -10.36 7.35 9.70
C HIS A 155 -9.34 7.88 10.74
N MET A 156 -8.58 7.00 11.40
CA MET A 156 -7.63 7.38 12.45
C MET A 156 -6.29 7.90 11.88
N GLY A 157 -6.06 7.77 10.56
CA GLY A 157 -4.87 8.32 9.90
C GLY A 157 -3.55 7.68 10.33
N LEU A 158 -3.59 6.40 10.72
CA LEU A 158 -2.44 5.60 11.19
C LEU A 158 -1.91 4.64 10.12
N SER A 159 -1.97 5.02 8.85
CA SER A 159 -1.54 4.18 7.71
C SER A 159 -0.05 3.85 7.72
N SER A 160 0.77 4.58 8.48
CA SER A 160 2.21 4.30 8.64
C SER A 160 2.49 2.98 9.36
N LEU A 161 1.57 2.47 10.18
CA LEU A 161 1.71 1.17 10.84
C LEU A 161 1.69 0.00 9.85
N ASP A 162 1.10 0.20 8.66
CA ASP A 162 0.94 -0.84 7.64
C ASP A 162 2.16 -0.95 6.68
N ILE A 163 3.28 -0.27 6.99
CA ILE A 163 4.52 -0.33 6.22
C ILE A 163 5.37 -1.51 6.74
N ASP A 164 5.61 -2.51 5.90
CA ASP A 164 6.41 -3.69 6.27
C ASP A 164 7.91 -3.40 6.14
N ALA A 165 8.56 -3.07 7.25
CA ALA A 165 10.00 -2.82 7.33
C ALA A 165 10.87 -4.07 7.03
N THR A 166 10.29 -5.28 7.01
CA THR A 166 11.03 -6.53 6.75
C THR A 166 11.05 -6.96 5.29
N ALA A 167 10.30 -6.27 4.41
CA ALA A 167 10.28 -6.53 2.98
C ALA A 167 11.57 -6.08 2.25
N ASP A 168 12.42 -5.29 2.90
CA ASP A 168 13.67 -4.76 2.33
C ASP A 168 14.91 -5.66 2.56
N GLU A 169 14.83 -6.73 3.37
CA GLU A 169 15.96 -7.65 3.58
C GLU A 169 15.77 -9.03 2.90
N GLY A 170 16.32 -9.17 1.69
CA GLY A 170 16.89 -10.44 1.19
C GLY A 170 15.99 -11.36 0.34
N PHE A 171 16.01 -11.16 -0.98
CA PHE A 171 15.53 -12.13 -1.97
C PHE A 171 16.53 -13.31 -2.11
N ALA A 172 16.22 -14.44 -1.50
CA ALA A 172 16.83 -15.73 -1.85
C ALA A 172 15.83 -16.55 -2.70
N PRO A 173 16.28 -17.22 -3.78
CA PRO A 173 15.39 -17.95 -4.68
C PRO A 173 14.73 -19.12 -3.93
N GLY A 174 13.40 -19.07 -3.78
CA GLY A 174 12.61 -20.08 -3.08
C GLY A 174 11.66 -19.52 -2.01
N ARG A 175 11.84 -18.26 -1.59
CA ARG A 175 10.90 -17.55 -0.70
C ARG A 175 9.83 -16.88 -1.56
N GLY A 176 8.55 -17.22 -1.34
CA GLY A 176 7.41 -16.61 -2.04
C GLY A 176 6.45 -17.57 -2.75
N THR A 177 6.57 -18.89 -2.54
CA THR A 177 5.42 -19.77 -2.81
C THR A 177 4.56 -19.83 -1.55
N ALA A 178 3.24 -19.71 -1.70
CA ALA A 178 2.26 -19.80 -0.61
C ALA A 178 2.45 -21.05 0.28
N SER A 179 3.01 -22.13 -0.29
CA SER A 179 3.35 -23.36 0.43
C SER A 179 4.54 -23.19 1.40
N SER A 180 5.55 -22.41 1.04
CA SER A 180 6.76 -22.21 1.86
C SER A 180 6.49 -21.34 3.10
N GLU A 181 5.68 -20.29 2.95
CA GLU A 181 5.26 -19.42 4.05
C GLU A 181 4.33 -20.14 5.02
N TYR A 182 3.40 -20.95 4.50
CA TYR A 182 2.51 -21.80 5.29
C TYR A 182 3.27 -22.86 6.11
N GLU A 183 4.29 -23.51 5.53
CA GLU A 183 5.13 -24.46 6.27
C GLU A 183 6.01 -23.79 7.33
N ALA A 184 6.51 -22.58 7.06
CA ALA A 184 7.25 -21.79 8.04
C ALA A 184 6.35 -21.37 9.22
N ALA A 185 5.12 -20.94 8.94
CA ALA A 185 4.13 -20.56 9.95
C ALA A 185 3.71 -21.75 10.83
N LYS A 186 3.52 -22.95 10.24
CA LYS A 186 3.28 -24.18 11.01
C LYS A 186 4.41 -24.54 11.97
N ARG A 187 5.66 -24.39 11.52
CA ARG A 187 6.84 -24.66 12.35
C ARG A 187 6.97 -23.64 13.47
N ALA A 188 6.67 -22.35 13.21
CA ALA A 188 6.63 -21.31 14.23
C ALA A 188 5.51 -21.53 15.26
N ALA A 189 4.39 -22.11 14.84
CA ALA A 189 3.27 -22.48 15.69
C ALA A 189 3.47 -23.81 16.47
N GLY A 190 4.62 -24.47 16.33
CA GLY A 190 4.93 -25.72 17.06
C GLY A 190 4.22 -26.98 16.53
N ILE A 191 3.69 -26.96 15.29
CA ILE A 191 2.96 -28.10 14.70
C ILE A 191 3.94 -29.02 13.93
N PRO A 192 3.88 -30.36 14.09
CA PRO A 192 4.79 -31.30 13.41
C PRO A 192 4.65 -31.25 11.87
N THR A 193 5.78 -31.11 11.17
CA THR A 193 5.85 -31.15 9.68
C THR A 193 6.73 -32.31 9.22
N GLY A 194 6.24 -33.18 8.31
CA GLY A 194 6.91 -34.41 7.87
C GLY A 194 8.05 -34.26 6.83
N GLY A 195 8.81 -33.15 6.84
CA GLY A 195 9.91 -32.90 5.91
C GLY A 195 11.28 -32.84 6.60
N PRO A 196 12.40 -33.16 5.92
CA PRO A 196 13.73 -33.23 6.55
C PRO A 196 14.21 -31.85 7.02
N PRO A 197 15.06 -31.79 8.06
CA PRO A 197 15.56 -30.53 8.61
C PRO A 197 16.57 -29.90 7.64
N SER A 198 16.30 -28.69 7.18
CA SER A 198 17.31 -27.90 6.47
C SER A 198 18.19 -27.14 7.46
N ALA A 199 19.49 -27.26 7.27
CA ALA A 199 20.54 -26.92 8.22
C ALA A 199 20.79 -25.41 8.36
N LEU A 200 21.20 -25.03 9.58
CA LEU A 200 22.02 -23.86 9.96
C LEU A 200 21.54 -22.47 9.51
N ARG A 201 20.74 -21.82 10.37
CA ARG A 201 20.60 -20.36 10.41
C ARG A 201 21.65 -19.78 11.35
N MET A 202 22.82 -19.40 10.81
CA MET A 202 23.78 -18.56 11.51
C MET A 202 23.32 -17.10 11.33
N GLY A 203 22.90 -16.47 12.43
CA GLY A 203 22.52 -15.06 12.45
C GLY A 203 23.72 -14.19 12.07
N ARG A 204 23.52 -13.29 11.10
CA ARG A 204 24.52 -12.29 10.73
C ARG A 204 23.80 -10.97 10.46
N GLY A 205 23.81 -10.13 11.50
CA GLY A 205 23.72 -8.67 11.43
C GLY A 205 22.33 -8.07 11.28
N LYS A 206 21.79 -7.51 12.38
CA LYS A 206 20.96 -6.30 12.32
C LYS A 206 21.75 -5.23 11.56
N GLY A 207 21.35 -4.93 10.33
CA GLY A 207 21.88 -3.80 9.57
C GLY A 207 21.40 -2.48 10.20
N ILE A 208 22.26 -1.46 10.14
CA ILE A 208 22.06 -0.11 10.72
C ILE A 208 21.02 0.71 9.91
N GLY A 209 20.10 0.05 9.21
CA GLY A 209 19.03 0.66 8.39
C GLY A 209 17.69 0.83 9.10
N GLY A 210 17.53 0.31 10.32
CA GLY A 210 16.29 0.40 11.10
C GLY A 210 16.08 1.71 11.87
N PHE A 211 16.77 2.80 11.50
CA PHE A 211 16.86 4.02 12.31
C PHE A 211 16.31 5.29 11.65
N LEU A 212 15.30 5.17 10.78
CA LEU A 212 14.54 6.31 10.26
C LEU A 212 13.07 6.21 10.71
N GLY A 213 12.86 6.40 12.02
CA GLY A 213 11.60 6.21 12.74
C GLY A 213 10.62 7.38 12.70
N ALA A 214 10.78 8.38 11.84
CA ALA A 214 9.93 9.57 11.86
C ALA A 214 8.40 9.30 11.71
N PRO A 215 7.92 8.40 10.81
CA PRO A 215 6.49 8.07 10.74
C PRO A 215 6.02 7.13 11.87
N VAL A 216 6.94 6.44 12.55
CA VAL A 216 6.65 5.53 13.68
C VAL A 216 6.45 6.31 14.98
N TYR A 217 7.23 7.35 15.24
CA TYR A 217 7.07 8.19 16.44
C TYR A 217 5.76 9.01 16.42
N ALA A 218 5.40 9.58 15.27
CA ALA A 218 4.12 10.31 15.13
C ALA A 218 2.91 9.38 15.28
N ALA A 219 2.99 8.14 14.74
CA ALA A 219 1.99 7.12 15.01
C ALA A 219 1.99 6.75 16.51
N ARG A 220 3.15 6.62 17.13
CA ARG A 220 3.27 6.25 18.55
C ARG A 220 2.59 7.27 19.47
N PHE A 221 2.75 8.58 19.24
CA PHE A 221 2.05 9.60 20.04
C PHE A 221 0.53 9.48 19.94
N LYS A 222 0.00 9.29 18.73
CA LYS A 222 -1.45 9.08 18.51
C LYS A 222 -1.93 7.78 19.14
N LEU A 223 -1.14 6.71 19.03
CA LEU A 223 -1.44 5.42 19.66
C LEU A 223 -1.43 5.51 21.19
N ASP A 224 -0.52 6.29 21.76
CA ASP A 224 -0.47 6.57 23.19
C ASP A 224 -1.73 7.35 23.63
N ALA A 225 -2.19 8.34 22.85
CA ALA A 225 -3.43 9.07 23.12
C ALA A 225 -4.67 8.16 23.07
N LEU A 226 -4.80 7.32 22.04
CA LEU A 226 -5.91 6.35 21.93
C LEU A 226 -5.86 5.30 23.04
N SER A 227 -4.66 4.87 23.45
CA SER A 227 -4.50 3.95 24.59
C SER A 227 -5.00 4.57 25.88
N ASN A 228 -4.67 5.84 26.11
CA ASN A 228 -5.10 6.57 27.29
C ASN A 228 -6.62 6.78 27.30
N GLU A 229 -7.22 7.06 26.14
CA GLU A 229 -8.68 7.18 26.00
C GLU A 229 -9.41 5.93 26.51
N LEU A 230 -8.88 4.73 26.25
CA LEU A 230 -9.43 3.48 26.81
C LEU A 230 -9.04 3.27 28.27
N LEU A 231 -7.75 3.40 28.60
CA LEU A 231 -7.20 2.90 29.86
C LEU A 231 -7.46 3.84 31.05
N GLU A 232 -7.58 5.16 30.85
CA GLU A 232 -7.85 6.12 31.93
C GLU A 232 -9.24 5.89 32.55
N PRO A 233 -10.35 5.85 31.78
CA PRO A 233 -11.68 5.56 32.36
C PRO A 233 -11.76 4.19 33.03
N PHE A 234 -11.03 3.21 32.50
CA PHE A 234 -10.94 1.87 33.11
C PHE A 234 -10.18 1.87 34.42
N ALA A 235 -9.06 2.59 34.49
CA ALA A 235 -8.29 2.75 35.71
C ALA A 235 -9.09 3.50 36.78
N ASP A 236 -9.85 4.52 36.40
CA ASP A 236 -10.73 5.27 37.29
C ASP A 236 -11.87 4.42 37.83
N LEU A 237 -12.53 3.62 36.98
CA LEU A 237 -13.60 2.71 37.39
C LEU A 237 -13.08 1.65 38.38
N LEU A 238 -11.91 1.08 38.09
CA LEU A 238 -11.24 0.10 38.94
C LEU A 238 -10.82 0.73 40.28
N GLY A 239 -10.32 1.97 40.26
CA GLY A 239 -10.03 2.77 41.44
C GLY A 239 -9.19 2.04 42.47
N LYS A 240 -9.76 1.77 43.66
CA LYS A 240 -9.14 0.95 44.73
C LYS A 240 -9.71 -0.46 44.87
N LYS A 241 -10.67 -0.84 44.03
CA LYS A 241 -11.39 -2.11 44.11
C LYS A 241 -10.56 -3.28 43.55
N GLN A 242 -11.01 -4.50 43.83
CA GLN A 242 -10.47 -5.74 43.26
C GLN A 242 -11.06 -6.05 41.88
N TYR A 243 -12.37 -5.80 41.70
CA TYR A 243 -13.09 -5.91 40.43
C TYR A 243 -13.78 -4.58 40.08
N LEU A 244 -14.25 -4.42 38.84
CA LEU A 244 -14.77 -3.13 38.34
C LEU A 244 -16.01 -2.66 39.11
N LEU A 245 -17.00 -3.54 39.24
CA LEU A 245 -18.29 -3.22 39.85
C LEU A 245 -18.43 -3.73 41.29
N HIS A 246 -17.72 -4.81 41.66
CA HIS A 246 -17.86 -5.51 42.94
C HIS A 246 -16.51 -5.68 43.66
N GLU A 247 -16.51 -5.80 44.99
CA GLU A 247 -15.26 -6.01 45.76
C GLU A 247 -14.91 -7.48 46.04
N GLY A 248 -15.79 -8.44 45.75
CA GLY A 248 -15.65 -9.83 46.22
C GLY A 248 -15.80 -10.93 45.16
N ARG A 249 -16.41 -10.65 44.01
CA ARG A 249 -16.54 -11.59 42.89
C ARG A 249 -16.51 -10.86 41.55
N PRO A 250 -16.00 -11.47 40.46
CA PRO A 250 -16.09 -10.87 39.14
C PRO A 250 -17.55 -10.86 38.63
N SER A 251 -17.92 -9.77 37.97
CA SER A 251 -19.16 -9.58 37.23
C SER A 251 -19.02 -9.99 35.76
N SER A 252 -20.12 -9.99 35.02
CA SER A 252 -20.05 -10.20 33.55
C SER A 252 -19.19 -9.14 32.84
N LEU A 253 -19.16 -7.90 33.34
CA LEU A 253 -18.28 -6.85 32.83
C LEU A 253 -16.80 -7.20 33.02
N ASP A 254 -16.43 -7.80 34.16
CA ASP A 254 -15.05 -8.20 34.41
C ASP A 254 -14.60 -9.31 33.44
N CYS A 255 -15.51 -10.22 33.06
CA CYS A 255 -15.25 -11.22 32.02
C CYS A 255 -15.01 -10.57 30.65
N LEU A 256 -15.84 -9.60 30.25
CA LEU A 256 -15.69 -8.89 28.98
C LEU A 256 -14.42 -8.02 28.95
N ALA A 257 -14.20 -7.25 30.01
CA ALA A 257 -13.01 -6.44 30.17
C ALA A 257 -11.74 -7.31 30.14
N PHE A 258 -11.77 -8.49 30.76
CA PHE A 258 -10.66 -9.44 30.65
C PHE A 258 -10.43 -9.88 29.21
N GLY A 259 -11.47 -10.22 28.45
CA GLY A 259 -11.36 -10.60 27.03
C GLY A 259 -10.62 -9.56 26.20
N TYR A 260 -11.05 -8.30 26.25
CA TYR A 260 -10.41 -7.20 25.51
C TYR A 260 -9.02 -6.85 26.04
N LEU A 261 -8.87 -6.63 27.36
CA LEU A 261 -7.60 -6.21 27.95
C LEU A 261 -6.52 -7.30 27.86
N SER A 262 -6.90 -8.58 27.93
CA SER A 262 -5.97 -9.69 27.75
C SER A 262 -5.39 -9.72 26.32
N MET A 263 -6.19 -9.42 25.30
CA MET A 263 -5.75 -9.27 23.91
C MET A 263 -4.88 -8.04 23.68
N LEU A 264 -4.98 -6.99 24.50
CA LEU A 264 -4.06 -5.85 24.45
C LEU A 264 -2.71 -6.14 25.15
N TYR A 265 -2.69 -7.09 26.09
CA TYR A 265 -1.56 -7.30 27.01
C TYR A 265 -0.70 -8.55 26.73
N TYR A 266 -1.32 -9.69 26.42
CA TYR A 266 -0.62 -10.98 26.30
C TYR A 266 -0.02 -11.29 24.92
N PRO A 267 -0.55 -10.83 23.77
CA PRO A 267 0.05 -11.13 22.47
C PRO A 267 1.54 -10.81 22.40
N ALA A 268 2.32 -11.82 22.03
CA ALA A 268 3.76 -11.71 21.82
C ALA A 268 4.01 -11.14 20.42
N VAL A 269 3.88 -9.81 20.31
CA VAL A 269 4.05 -9.08 19.06
C VAL A 269 5.38 -8.31 19.01
N PRO A 270 6.00 -8.14 17.82
CA PRO A 270 7.25 -7.38 17.64
C PRO A 270 7.19 -5.93 18.13
N GLN A 271 6.05 -5.25 17.95
CA GLN A 271 5.81 -3.90 18.43
C GLN A 271 4.82 -3.91 19.63
N PRO A 272 5.28 -4.13 20.87
CA PRO A 272 4.42 -4.34 22.04
C PRO A 272 3.97 -3.03 22.73
N TRP A 273 3.61 -2.01 21.96
CA TRP A 273 3.34 -0.66 22.47
C TRP A 273 2.20 -0.59 23.50
N LEU A 274 1.12 -1.35 23.30
CA LEU A 274 0.00 -1.46 24.25
C LEU A 274 0.44 -2.10 25.56
N LYS A 275 1.18 -3.19 25.47
CA LYS A 275 1.70 -3.92 26.64
C LYS A 275 2.63 -3.01 27.44
N GLU A 276 3.55 -2.32 26.78
CA GLU A 276 4.43 -1.33 27.40
C GLU A 276 3.62 -0.23 28.11
N THR A 277 2.60 0.31 27.46
CA THR A 277 1.75 1.37 28.02
C THR A 277 0.98 0.89 29.26
N ILE A 278 0.39 -0.31 29.21
CA ILE A 278 -0.31 -0.91 30.35
C ILE A 278 0.67 -1.18 31.51
N GLN A 279 1.89 -1.65 31.24
CA GLN A 279 2.88 -1.94 32.29
C GLN A 279 3.46 -0.67 32.92
N THR A 280 3.72 0.36 32.11
CA THR A 280 4.41 1.59 32.55
C THR A 280 3.45 2.61 33.14
N LYS A 281 2.36 2.93 32.45
CA LYS A 281 1.40 3.98 32.85
C LYS A 281 0.27 3.44 33.73
N PHE A 282 -0.16 2.18 33.55
CA PHE A 282 -1.32 1.60 34.24
C PHE A 282 -1.03 0.27 34.99
N PRO A 283 -0.04 0.22 35.91
CA PRO A 283 0.41 -1.01 36.56
C PRO A 283 -0.70 -1.72 37.37
N ARG A 284 -1.69 -0.97 37.83
CA ARG A 284 -2.86 -1.51 38.52
C ARG A 284 -3.76 -2.31 37.58
N VAL A 285 -3.97 -1.82 36.35
CA VAL A 285 -4.71 -2.54 35.31
C VAL A 285 -3.95 -3.81 34.92
N ALA A 286 -2.62 -3.75 34.79
CA ALA A 286 -1.78 -4.93 34.56
C ALA A 286 -1.95 -5.99 35.68
N SER A 287 -1.98 -5.55 36.93
CA SER A 287 -2.20 -6.43 38.10
C SER A 287 -3.60 -7.05 38.09
N TYR A 288 -4.62 -6.28 37.73
CA TYR A 288 -6.00 -6.74 37.57
C TYR A 288 -6.13 -7.81 36.48
N ILE A 289 -5.53 -7.59 35.30
CA ILE A 289 -5.49 -8.59 34.22
C ILE A 289 -4.83 -9.89 34.71
N GLY A 290 -3.70 -9.79 35.41
CA GLY A 290 -3.00 -10.95 35.96
C GLY A 290 -3.78 -11.69 37.05
N ALA A 291 -4.51 -10.96 37.90
CA ALA A 291 -5.38 -11.54 38.92
C ALA A 291 -6.54 -12.32 38.29
N LEU A 292 -7.24 -11.71 37.32
CA LEU A 292 -8.33 -12.37 36.59
C LEU A 292 -7.85 -13.59 35.79
N ARG A 293 -6.68 -13.52 35.14
CA ARG A 293 -6.11 -14.68 34.48
C ARG A 293 -5.85 -15.84 35.44
N LYS A 294 -5.34 -15.55 36.64
CA LYS A 294 -5.14 -16.56 37.69
C LYS A 294 -6.46 -17.13 38.18
N GLU A 295 -7.50 -16.29 38.29
CA GLU A 295 -8.81 -16.70 38.81
C GLU A 295 -9.64 -17.48 37.79
N PHE A 296 -9.52 -17.17 36.49
CA PHE A 296 -10.25 -17.87 35.42
C PHE A 296 -9.51 -19.10 34.90
N PHE A 297 -8.18 -19.05 34.81
CA PHE A 297 -7.37 -20.08 34.11
C PHE A 297 -6.12 -20.55 34.88
N SER A 298 -6.01 -20.27 36.19
CA SER A 298 -4.93 -20.74 37.09
C SER A 298 -3.47 -20.49 36.63
N LYS A 299 -3.25 -19.54 35.71
CA LYS A 299 -1.95 -19.19 35.07
C LYS A 299 -1.38 -20.20 34.06
N GLU A 300 -2.15 -21.19 33.61
CA GLU A 300 -1.66 -22.07 32.54
C GLU A 300 -1.67 -21.32 31.19
N ASP A 301 -0.63 -21.53 30.39
CA ASP A 301 -0.59 -21.09 28.98
C ASP A 301 -1.33 -22.14 28.14
N ILE A 302 -2.37 -21.73 27.42
CA ILE A 302 -3.14 -22.63 26.56
C ILE A 302 -2.45 -22.72 25.20
N CYS A 303 -1.88 -23.90 24.91
CA CYS A 303 -1.14 -24.17 23.68
C CYS A 303 -2.07 -24.60 22.54
N ALA A 304 -1.94 -23.96 21.37
CA ALA A 304 -2.72 -24.31 20.18
C ALA A 304 -2.50 -25.74 19.65
N PRO A 305 -1.27 -26.31 19.67
CA PRO A 305 -1.05 -27.70 19.26
C PRO A 305 -1.85 -28.72 20.08
N ASP A 306 -1.98 -28.51 21.39
CA ASP A 306 -2.70 -29.42 22.28
C ASP A 306 -4.18 -29.43 21.93
N VAL A 307 -4.80 -28.26 21.79
CA VAL A 307 -6.22 -28.13 21.42
C VAL A 307 -6.47 -28.62 19.99
N TRP A 308 -5.53 -28.40 19.06
CA TRP A 308 -5.61 -28.94 17.71
C TRP A 308 -5.62 -30.48 17.71
N SER A 309 -4.79 -31.13 18.54
CA SER A 309 -4.77 -32.59 18.67
C SER A 309 -6.10 -33.16 19.18
N ILE A 310 -6.72 -32.48 20.17
CA ILE A 310 -8.03 -32.83 20.73
C ILE A 310 -9.13 -32.66 19.66
N SER A 311 -9.12 -31.52 18.95
CA SER A 311 -10.12 -31.21 17.92
C SER A 311 -10.08 -32.19 16.73
N THR A 312 -8.92 -32.80 16.44
CA THR A 312 -8.71 -33.72 15.33
C THR A 312 -8.85 -35.21 15.70
N GLY A 313 -9.07 -35.52 16.98
CA GLY A 313 -9.31 -36.89 17.46
C GLY A 313 -8.06 -37.77 17.59
N ASN A 314 -6.85 -37.21 17.44
CA ASN A 314 -5.60 -37.93 17.63
C ASN A 314 -5.21 -37.87 19.12
N MET A 315 -5.74 -38.78 19.94
CA MET A 315 -5.43 -38.84 21.37
C MET A 315 -3.98 -39.29 21.62
N HIS A 316 -3.15 -38.39 22.12
CA HIS A 316 -1.99 -38.72 22.97
C HIS A 316 -2.10 -37.93 24.27
N GLU A 317 -2.38 -38.68 25.35
CA GLU A 317 -2.38 -38.29 26.77
C GLU A 317 -3.29 -37.12 27.21
N LYS A 318 -3.98 -37.33 28.34
CA LYS A 318 -4.73 -36.29 29.05
C LYS A 318 -3.75 -35.23 29.54
N SER A 319 -3.52 -34.18 28.74
CA SER A 319 -2.98 -32.95 29.30
C SER A 319 -4.00 -32.45 30.31
N SER A 320 -3.53 -32.15 31.51
CA SER A 320 -4.29 -31.63 32.64
C SER A 320 -4.77 -30.21 32.33
N GLN A 321 -5.70 -30.06 31.39
CA GLN A 321 -6.23 -28.75 31.00
C GLN A 321 -7.49 -28.42 31.83
N ILE A 322 -7.53 -27.19 32.35
CA ILE A 322 -8.61 -26.65 33.17
C ILE A 322 -9.92 -26.47 32.39
N LEU A 323 -9.85 -26.35 31.05
CA LEU A 323 -10.99 -26.11 30.18
C LEU A 323 -11.50 -27.40 29.51
N PRO A 324 -12.84 -27.59 29.40
CA PRO A 324 -13.43 -28.82 28.88
C PRO A 324 -13.44 -28.86 27.34
N TRP A 325 -12.28 -28.96 26.70
CA TRP A 325 -12.20 -29.05 25.23
C TRP A 325 -12.80 -30.35 24.70
N GLU A 326 -13.67 -30.23 23.70
CA GLU A 326 -14.35 -31.36 23.02
C GLU A 326 -13.87 -31.51 21.56
N PRO A 327 -13.85 -32.76 21.02
CA PRO A 327 -13.52 -32.99 19.62
C PRO A 327 -14.60 -32.41 18.70
N ASN A 328 -14.19 -31.85 17.56
CA ASN A 328 -15.12 -31.24 16.61
C ASN A 328 -15.71 -32.30 15.64
N PRO A 329 -17.02 -32.61 15.68
CA PRO A 329 -17.61 -33.66 14.84
C PRO A 329 -17.64 -33.31 13.33
N GLN A 330 -17.49 -32.04 12.95
CA GLN A 330 -17.51 -31.60 11.54
C GLN A 330 -16.13 -31.65 10.85
N ALA A 331 -15.06 -32.05 11.56
CA ALA A 331 -13.68 -31.95 11.08
C ALA A 331 -13.27 -32.92 9.94
N LEU A 332 -14.11 -33.91 9.58
CA LEU A 332 -13.72 -34.96 8.62
C LEU A 332 -14.58 -35.05 7.34
N SER A 333 -15.83 -34.56 7.28
CA SER A 333 -16.72 -34.87 6.13
C SER A 333 -17.00 -33.75 5.11
N ASN A 334 -16.63 -32.48 5.34
CA ASN A 334 -17.05 -31.36 4.47
C ASN A 334 -15.93 -30.44 3.91
N LYS A 335 -14.66 -30.88 3.89
CA LYS A 335 -13.53 -30.02 3.51
C LYS A 335 -13.50 -29.57 2.04
N ALA A 336 -14.03 -30.36 1.11
CA ALA A 336 -13.96 -30.04 -0.32
C ALA A 336 -15.05 -29.06 -0.80
N SER A 337 -16.28 -29.18 -0.27
CA SER A 337 -17.42 -28.35 -0.67
C SER A 337 -17.32 -26.91 -0.15
N ILE A 338 -16.78 -26.72 1.06
CA ILE A 338 -16.58 -25.40 1.67
C ILE A 338 -15.45 -24.63 0.97
N ALA A 339 -14.31 -25.28 0.70
CA ALA A 339 -13.20 -24.65 -0.02
C ALA A 339 -13.60 -24.22 -1.44
N ALA A 340 -14.37 -25.05 -2.15
CA ALA A 340 -14.88 -24.71 -3.47
C ALA A 340 -15.85 -23.51 -3.44
N ARG A 341 -16.74 -23.43 -2.44
CA ARG A 341 -17.65 -22.28 -2.25
C ARG A 341 -16.92 -20.99 -1.94
N GLU A 342 -15.96 -21.01 -1.02
CA GLU A 342 -15.19 -19.82 -0.64
C GLU A 342 -14.33 -19.28 -1.80
N MET A 343 -13.73 -20.18 -2.61
CA MET A 343 -13.02 -19.76 -3.82
C MET A 343 -13.96 -19.23 -4.92
N PHE A 344 -15.18 -19.79 -5.03
CA PHE A 344 -16.19 -19.35 -6.00
C PHE A 344 -16.66 -17.90 -5.74
N TRP A 345 -16.70 -17.46 -4.47
CA TRP A 345 -17.08 -16.09 -4.11
C TRP A 345 -16.01 -15.02 -4.41
N ASN A 346 -14.77 -15.42 -4.67
CA ASN A 346 -13.66 -14.50 -4.97
C ASN A 346 -13.38 -14.34 -6.48
N ILE A 347 -14.21 -14.91 -7.36
CA ILE A 347 -14.10 -14.72 -8.82
C ILE A 347 -14.70 -13.34 -9.20
N PRO A 348 -13.95 -12.45 -9.87
CA PRO A 348 -14.47 -11.17 -10.37
C PRO A 348 -15.69 -11.41 -11.29
N LEU A 349 -16.75 -10.60 -11.12
CA LEU A 349 -18.13 -10.73 -11.65
C LEU A 349 -19.14 -11.46 -10.74
N ILE A 350 -18.83 -12.62 -10.15
CA ILE A 350 -19.78 -13.37 -9.31
C ILE A 350 -20.00 -12.68 -7.96
N SER A 351 -18.92 -12.12 -7.39
CA SER A 351 -18.97 -11.34 -6.15
C SER A 351 -19.85 -10.08 -6.23
N SER A 352 -20.00 -9.50 -7.43
CA SER A 352 -20.84 -8.31 -7.66
C SER A 352 -22.34 -8.61 -7.73
N LEU A 353 -22.71 -9.85 -8.08
CA LEU A 353 -24.10 -10.28 -8.22
C LEU A 353 -24.67 -10.86 -6.92
N ALA A 354 -23.83 -11.48 -6.09
CA ALA A 354 -24.27 -12.06 -4.82
C ALA A 354 -24.14 -11.13 -3.61
N ARG A 355 -23.28 -10.09 -3.66
CA ARG A 355 -23.28 -8.99 -2.68
C ARG A 355 -24.36 -7.95 -2.99
N ARG A 356 -25.62 -8.39 -3.09
CA ARG A 356 -26.76 -7.48 -2.85
C ARG A 356 -27.09 -7.58 -1.37
N THR A 357 -26.42 -6.75 -0.58
CA THR A 357 -26.71 -6.59 0.83
C THR A 357 -28.15 -6.09 0.98
N THR A 358 -29.02 -6.90 1.61
CA THR A 358 -30.26 -6.40 2.18
C THR A 358 -29.85 -5.51 3.37
N VAL A 359 -29.88 -4.19 3.17
CA VAL A 359 -29.78 -3.25 4.29
C VAL A 359 -31.10 -3.34 5.04
N ILE A 360 -31.10 -4.04 6.18
CA ILE A 360 -32.17 -3.90 7.17
C ILE A 360 -31.74 -2.74 8.06
N ASP A 361 -32.43 -1.62 7.88
CA ASP A 361 -32.24 -0.40 8.67
C ASP A 361 -32.75 -0.64 10.10
N SER A 362 -31.83 -0.77 11.06
CA SER A 362 -32.19 -0.81 12.48
C SER A 362 -32.28 0.62 13.01
N ASN A 363 -33.50 1.16 13.00
CA ASN A 363 -34.01 2.36 13.69
C ASN A 363 -32.95 3.31 14.29
N SER A 364 -32.64 4.36 13.54
CA SER A 364 -31.97 5.55 14.06
C SER A 364 -32.91 6.33 14.98
N SER A 365 -32.58 6.39 16.28
CA SER A 365 -33.15 7.40 17.17
C SER A 365 -32.47 8.74 16.89
N GLN A 366 -33.24 9.70 16.38
CA GLN A 366 -32.81 11.07 16.13
C GLN A 366 -32.44 11.75 17.45
N VAL A 367 -31.18 12.14 17.61
CA VAL A 367 -30.75 13.11 18.61
C VAL A 367 -30.24 14.34 17.87
N SER A 368 -30.99 15.42 17.99
CA SER A 368 -30.65 16.76 17.51
C SER A 368 -29.65 17.42 18.45
N VAL A 369 -28.47 17.79 17.94
CA VAL A 369 -27.57 18.73 18.63
C VAL A 369 -27.23 19.87 17.68
N THR A 370 -27.52 21.06 18.17
CA THR A 370 -27.37 22.40 17.61
C THR A 370 -25.91 22.78 17.31
N ASP A 371 -25.74 23.48 16.19
CA ASP A 371 -24.53 24.20 15.76
C ASP A 371 -24.06 25.25 16.77
N GLN A 372 -22.75 25.24 17.08
CA GLN A 372 -21.96 26.46 17.28
C GLN A 372 -20.51 26.28 16.73
N SER A 373 -20.11 27.30 15.96
CA SER A 373 -18.85 27.66 15.27
C SER A 373 -17.54 27.41 16.04
N SER A 374 -16.34 27.23 15.42
CA SER A 374 -15.71 28.10 14.41
C SER A 374 -14.43 27.54 13.75
N LEU A 375 -14.26 27.93 12.46
CA LEU A 375 -13.09 27.94 11.56
C LEU A 375 -12.95 26.81 10.50
N PRO A 376 -12.86 27.16 9.20
CA PRO A 376 -12.92 26.21 8.08
C PRO A 376 -11.52 25.73 7.66
N MET A 377 -11.29 24.42 7.68
CA MET A 377 -10.19 23.81 6.93
C MET A 377 -10.67 23.41 5.53
N ARG A 378 -10.05 24.07 4.54
CA ARG A 378 -9.87 23.66 3.14
C ARG A 378 -11.16 23.38 2.36
N SER A 379 -11.76 24.45 1.82
CA SER A 379 -12.67 24.30 0.67
C SER A 379 -11.92 23.68 -0.50
N SER A 380 -12.62 22.94 -1.36
CA SER A 380 -12.17 22.63 -2.71
C SER A 380 -11.57 23.89 -3.35
N ARG A 381 -10.29 23.84 -3.70
CA ARG A 381 -9.53 24.95 -4.29
C ARG A 381 -10.28 25.45 -5.53
N ALA A 382 -10.46 26.75 -5.66
CA ALA A 382 -10.99 27.33 -6.90
C ALA A 382 -10.06 26.96 -8.07
N PRO A 383 -10.59 26.67 -9.27
CA PRO A 383 -9.76 26.28 -10.40
C PRO A 383 -8.78 27.40 -10.76
N THR A 384 -7.50 27.06 -10.84
CA THR A 384 -6.41 27.96 -11.25
C THR A 384 -6.70 28.58 -12.62
N ALA A 385 -6.23 29.79 -12.92
CA ALA A 385 -6.42 30.41 -14.25
C ALA A 385 -5.94 29.49 -15.41
N SER A 386 -4.88 28.70 -15.20
CA SER A 386 -4.43 27.68 -16.15
C SER A 386 -5.39 26.49 -16.29
N GLN A 387 -6.05 26.08 -15.21
CA GLN A 387 -7.05 24.99 -15.19
C GLN A 387 -8.38 25.42 -15.84
N ILE A 388 -8.70 26.72 -15.81
CA ILE A 388 -9.84 27.30 -16.55
C ILE A 388 -9.55 27.30 -18.06
N GLN A 389 -8.31 27.58 -18.47
CA GLN A 389 -7.91 27.56 -19.88
C GLN A 389 -7.82 26.12 -20.43
N ASN A 390 -7.32 25.18 -19.62
CA ASN A 390 -7.17 23.76 -19.98
C ASN A 390 -7.71 22.88 -18.83
N PRO A 391 -8.88 22.20 -19.01
CA PRO A 391 -9.45 21.38 -17.95
C PRO A 391 -8.52 20.22 -17.56
N PRO A 392 -8.47 19.83 -16.27
CA PRO A 392 -7.60 18.77 -15.81
C PRO A 392 -7.96 17.43 -16.48
N PRO A 393 -6.96 16.64 -16.93
CA PRO A 393 -7.23 15.32 -17.47
C PRO A 393 -7.79 14.38 -16.39
N PRO A 394 -8.44 13.27 -16.77
CA PRO A 394 -8.80 12.24 -15.80
C PRO A 394 -7.55 11.72 -15.08
N SER A 395 -7.70 11.41 -13.78
CA SER A 395 -6.65 10.86 -12.92
C SER A 395 -5.91 9.70 -13.59
N SER A 396 -4.59 9.62 -13.42
CA SER A 396 -3.79 8.62 -14.11
C SER A 396 -4.34 7.19 -13.98
N SER A 397 -4.24 6.43 -15.07
CA SER A 397 -4.62 5.02 -15.21
C SER A 397 -3.94 4.08 -14.22
N THR A 398 -2.96 4.56 -13.46
CA THR A 398 -2.26 3.86 -12.37
C THR A 398 -2.75 4.21 -10.97
N LYS A 399 -3.57 5.27 -10.83
CA LYS A 399 -4.22 5.67 -9.57
C LYS A 399 -5.57 4.96 -9.34
N SER A 400 -6.31 4.63 -10.40
CA SER A 400 -7.55 3.83 -10.31
C SER A 400 -7.27 2.32 -10.41
N GLY A 401 -7.62 1.56 -9.36
CA GLY A 401 -7.61 0.09 -9.39
C GLY A 401 -6.37 -0.61 -8.84
N ARG A 402 -5.82 -0.16 -7.69
CA ARG A 402 -4.79 -0.92 -6.96
C ARG A 402 -5.41 -2.07 -6.14
N PHE A 403 -5.71 -3.17 -6.81
CA PHE A 403 -5.66 -4.52 -6.23
C PHE A 403 -4.27 -5.10 -6.58
N PHE A 404 -3.51 -5.51 -5.55
CA PHE A 404 -2.15 -6.09 -5.58
C PHE A 404 -0.93 -5.14 -5.52
N GLY A 405 -0.22 -5.25 -4.39
CA GLY A 405 1.25 -5.29 -4.25
C GLY A 405 2.08 -4.18 -4.88
N LYS A 406 2.49 -3.20 -4.07
CA LYS A 406 3.60 -2.29 -4.39
C LYS A 406 4.93 -2.97 -4.04
N ALA A 407 5.71 -3.36 -5.05
CA ALA A 407 7.15 -3.51 -4.93
C ALA A 407 7.81 -3.06 -6.25
N ASN A 408 8.74 -2.11 -6.12
CA ASN A 408 9.50 -1.50 -7.20
C ASN A 408 10.75 -2.35 -7.49
N ILE A 409 10.59 -3.57 -8.01
CA ILE A 409 11.72 -4.39 -8.45
C ILE A 409 11.66 -4.55 -9.97
N GLY A 410 12.60 -3.91 -10.64
CA GLY A 410 12.91 -4.18 -12.04
C GLY A 410 12.82 -2.97 -12.96
N HIS A 411 13.69 -1.98 -12.77
CA HIS A 411 13.99 -1.02 -13.85
C HIS A 411 14.92 -1.66 -14.91
N THR A 412 15.86 -2.52 -14.50
CA THR A 412 16.86 -3.19 -15.36
C THR A 412 16.42 -4.56 -15.92
N PHE A 413 15.69 -5.38 -15.15
CA PHE A 413 15.28 -6.71 -15.61
C PHE A 413 14.08 -6.72 -16.59
N ARG A 414 13.31 -5.63 -16.67
CA ARG A 414 12.06 -5.59 -17.46
C ARG A 414 12.24 -5.15 -18.91
N HIS A 415 13.39 -4.58 -19.26
CA HIS A 415 13.66 -4.14 -20.63
C HIS A 415 13.98 -5.33 -21.56
N LYS A 416 14.71 -6.35 -21.06
CA LYS A 416 15.13 -7.53 -21.84
C LYS A 416 14.00 -8.51 -22.21
N SER A 417 12.84 -8.41 -21.57
CA SER A 417 11.67 -9.27 -21.81
C SER A 417 10.51 -8.54 -22.53
N ALA A 418 10.73 -7.29 -22.97
CA ALA A 418 9.74 -6.53 -23.73
C ALA A 418 9.93 -6.75 -25.24
N GLY A 419 8.91 -7.27 -25.94
CA GLY A 419 8.93 -7.44 -27.40
C GLY A 419 9.09 -8.87 -27.91
N ALA A 420 9.24 -9.87 -27.01
CA ALA A 420 9.35 -11.28 -27.40
C ALA A 420 8.05 -11.87 -27.98
N PHE A 421 6.90 -11.32 -27.58
CA PHE A 421 5.57 -11.79 -28.02
C PHE A 421 4.73 -10.60 -28.47
N GLY A 422 4.83 -10.25 -29.75
CA GLY A 422 4.03 -9.20 -30.38
C GLY A 422 4.33 -9.06 -31.86
N PRO A 423 3.40 -8.51 -32.65
CA PRO A 423 3.59 -8.24 -34.08
C PRO A 423 4.87 -7.43 -34.34
N ASP A 424 5.68 -7.83 -35.34
CA ASP A 424 7.04 -7.32 -35.58
C ASP A 424 7.11 -5.79 -35.68
N LEU A 425 6.16 -5.17 -36.37
CA LEU A 425 6.09 -3.71 -36.52
C LEU A 425 5.91 -2.98 -35.17
N ALA A 426 5.08 -3.52 -34.28
CA ALA A 426 4.70 -2.88 -33.02
C ALA A 426 5.72 -3.11 -31.89
N LYS A 427 6.76 -3.92 -32.09
CA LYS A 427 7.73 -4.30 -31.04
C LYS A 427 8.46 -3.09 -30.46
N LYS A 428 9.01 -2.23 -31.33
CA LYS A 428 9.77 -1.04 -30.92
C LYS A 428 8.91 -0.06 -30.13
N LEU A 429 7.69 0.21 -30.62
CA LEU A 429 6.78 1.13 -29.94
C LEU A 429 6.23 0.54 -28.63
N SER A 430 6.03 -0.78 -28.57
CA SER A 430 5.65 -1.47 -27.33
C SER A 430 6.72 -1.37 -26.25
N GLN A 431 7.99 -1.44 -26.63
CA GLN A 431 9.13 -1.23 -25.74
C GLN A 431 9.15 0.21 -25.20
N LEU A 432 8.98 1.21 -26.08
CA LEU A 432 8.88 2.61 -25.69
C LEU A 432 7.73 2.85 -24.69
N VAL A 433 6.51 2.40 -25.00
CA VAL A 433 5.34 2.55 -24.10
C VAL A 433 5.59 1.92 -22.73
N LYS A 434 6.33 0.80 -22.67
CA LYS A 434 6.70 0.15 -21.42
C LYS A 434 7.72 0.98 -20.62
N MET A 435 8.74 1.53 -21.30
CA MET A 435 9.72 2.40 -20.67
C MET A 435 9.06 3.68 -20.15
N GLU A 436 8.18 4.29 -20.92
CA GLU A 436 7.41 5.47 -20.51
C GLU A 436 6.53 5.21 -19.29
N LYS A 437 5.93 4.01 -19.19
CA LYS A 437 5.20 3.58 -17.99
C LYS A 437 6.11 3.48 -16.76
N ASN A 438 7.39 3.14 -16.93
CA ASN A 438 8.33 3.07 -15.83
C ASN A 438 8.74 4.48 -15.38
N VAL A 439 9.06 5.37 -16.32
CA VAL A 439 9.38 6.78 -16.05
C VAL A 439 8.25 7.45 -15.26
N MET A 440 7.00 7.29 -15.72
CA MET A 440 5.83 7.81 -15.02
C MET A 440 5.71 7.26 -13.58
N ARG A 441 5.99 5.97 -13.36
CA ARG A 441 5.98 5.38 -12.01
C ARG A 441 7.09 5.92 -11.11
N SER A 442 8.25 6.22 -11.67
CA SER A 442 9.33 6.88 -10.93
C SER A 442 8.92 8.31 -10.55
N MET A 443 8.27 9.05 -11.44
CA MET A 443 7.74 10.39 -11.14
C MET A 443 6.65 10.35 -10.04
N GLU A 444 5.74 9.36 -10.07
CA GLU A 444 4.77 9.12 -8.98
C GLU A 444 5.43 8.82 -7.63
N LEU A 445 6.62 8.21 -7.64
CA LEU A 445 7.36 7.97 -6.40
C LEU A 445 7.97 9.28 -5.92
N VAL A 446 8.70 9.99 -6.79
CA VAL A 446 9.35 11.26 -6.47
C VAL A 446 8.37 12.27 -5.89
N SER A 447 7.17 12.41 -6.47
CA SER A 447 6.12 13.30 -5.94
C SER A 447 5.72 12.97 -4.49
N ARG A 448 5.48 11.68 -4.18
CA ARG A 448 5.14 11.24 -2.81
C ARG A 448 6.29 11.45 -1.83
N GLU A 449 7.49 11.02 -2.20
CA GLU A 449 8.68 11.19 -1.36
C GLU A 449 8.94 12.68 -1.09
N ARG A 450 8.76 13.56 -2.09
CA ARG A 450 8.92 15.00 -1.92
C ARG A 450 7.91 15.61 -0.94
N MET A 451 6.66 15.14 -0.94
CA MET A 451 5.65 15.54 0.06
C MET A 451 6.03 15.08 1.47
N GLU A 452 6.62 13.89 1.61
CA GLU A 452 7.10 13.38 2.90
C GLU A 452 8.33 14.17 3.39
N VAL A 453 9.29 14.47 2.49
CA VAL A 453 10.43 15.34 2.80
C VAL A 453 9.98 16.72 3.28
N ALA A 454 8.97 17.31 2.64
CA ALA A 454 8.40 18.59 3.05
C ALA A 454 7.87 18.57 4.50
N GLN A 455 7.15 17.51 4.87
CA GLN A 455 6.63 17.35 6.23
C GLN A 455 7.76 17.16 7.24
N GLN A 456 8.74 16.33 6.91
CA GLN A 456 9.88 16.09 7.80
C GLN A 456 10.74 17.34 8.01
N LEU A 457 10.90 18.19 6.98
CA LEU A 457 11.61 19.45 7.10
C LEU A 457 10.94 20.40 8.11
N SER A 458 9.61 20.54 8.04
CA SER A 458 8.84 21.38 8.97
C SER A 458 8.89 20.83 10.41
N ILE A 459 8.71 19.51 10.60
CA ILE A 459 8.79 18.86 11.93
C ILE A 459 10.17 19.03 12.56
N TRP A 460 11.24 18.87 11.79
CA TRP A 460 12.61 19.06 12.29
C TRP A 460 12.84 20.51 12.73
N GLY A 461 12.39 21.48 11.92
CA GLY A 461 12.55 22.89 12.21
C GLY A 461 11.76 23.39 13.41
N GLU A 462 10.64 22.74 13.77
CA GLU A 462 9.85 23.08 14.96
C GLU A 462 10.68 23.04 16.25
N ALA A 463 11.69 22.17 16.31
CA ALA A 463 12.57 22.03 17.47
C ALA A 463 13.79 22.98 17.47
N CYS A 464 13.93 23.84 16.46
CA CYS A 464 15.05 24.79 16.31
C CYS A 464 14.68 26.20 16.84
N ASP A 465 15.59 27.16 16.64
CA ASP A 465 15.36 28.58 16.93
C ASP A 465 14.17 29.14 16.11
N ASP A 466 13.57 30.23 16.59
CA ASP A 466 12.33 30.81 16.05
C ASP A 466 12.40 31.16 14.55
N ASP A 467 13.56 31.66 14.09
CA ASP A 467 13.83 32.01 12.68
C ASP A 467 13.89 30.77 11.79
N VAL A 468 14.62 29.73 12.23
CA VAL A 468 14.73 28.45 11.54
C VAL A 468 13.37 27.75 11.51
N SER A 469 12.62 27.77 12.61
CA SER A 469 11.30 27.16 12.73
C SER A 469 10.30 27.74 11.73
N ASP A 470 10.20 29.08 11.65
CA ASP A 470 9.29 29.73 10.70
C ASP A 470 9.68 29.46 9.24
N VAL A 471 10.96 29.64 8.90
CA VAL A 471 11.43 29.49 7.51
C VAL A 471 11.29 28.05 7.02
N THR A 472 11.64 27.07 7.85
CA THR A 472 11.52 25.64 7.49
C THR A 472 10.07 25.18 7.36
N ASP A 473 9.14 25.73 8.16
CA ASP A 473 7.70 25.52 7.99
C ASP A 473 7.23 26.01 6.61
N LYS A 474 7.57 27.25 6.24
CA LYS A 474 7.19 27.82 4.93
C LYS A 474 7.88 27.11 3.77
N LEU A 475 9.14 26.69 3.91
CA LEU A 475 9.83 25.85 2.93
C LEU A 475 9.15 24.49 2.77
N GLY A 476 8.65 23.90 3.87
CA GLY A 476 7.82 22.70 3.85
C GLY A 476 6.58 22.89 2.97
N VAL A 477 5.84 23.98 3.15
CA VAL A 477 4.67 24.31 2.31
C VAL A 477 5.05 24.39 0.82
N LEU A 478 6.14 25.06 0.47
CA LEU A 478 6.61 25.18 -0.91
C LEU A 478 7.03 23.84 -1.51
N ILE A 479 7.81 23.04 -0.80
CA ILE A 479 8.27 21.72 -1.27
C ILE A 479 7.09 20.75 -1.43
N TYR A 480 6.10 20.84 -0.53
CA TYR A 480 4.87 20.05 -0.64
C TYR A 480 4.09 20.40 -1.91
N GLU A 481 3.93 21.69 -2.22
CA GLU A 481 3.28 22.15 -3.46
C GLU A 481 4.03 21.69 -4.71
N ILE A 482 5.37 21.61 -4.67
CA ILE A 482 6.15 21.01 -5.76
C ILE A 482 5.72 19.54 -5.99
N GLY A 483 5.53 18.77 -4.91
CA GLY A 483 5.05 17.38 -5.00
C GLY A 483 3.66 17.29 -5.64
N GLU A 484 2.74 18.19 -5.27
CA GLU A 484 1.40 18.26 -5.86
C GLU A 484 1.44 18.62 -7.35
N LEU A 485 2.30 19.57 -7.75
CA LEU A 485 2.50 19.94 -9.15
C LEU A 485 3.13 18.81 -9.97
N GLU A 486 4.02 18.01 -9.37
CA GLU A 486 4.54 16.79 -10.00
C GLU A 486 3.43 15.75 -10.21
N ASP A 487 2.55 15.55 -9.23
CA ASP A 487 1.45 14.60 -9.35
C ASP A 487 0.43 15.02 -10.44
N GLN A 488 0.15 16.32 -10.55
CA GLN A 488 -0.64 16.88 -11.65
C GLN A 488 0.04 16.71 -13.02
N TYR A 489 1.37 16.85 -13.08
CA TYR A 489 2.14 16.62 -14.30
C TYR A 489 2.10 15.13 -14.71
N VAL A 490 2.20 14.21 -13.75
CA VAL A 490 2.10 12.76 -13.97
C VAL A 490 0.77 12.39 -14.63
N ASP A 491 -0.35 13.01 -14.23
CA ASP A 491 -1.66 12.75 -14.83
C ASP A 491 -1.68 13.15 -16.33
N ARG A 492 -1.03 14.27 -16.69
CA ARG A 492 -0.87 14.67 -18.10
C ARG A 492 0.13 13.78 -18.84
N TYR A 493 1.20 13.36 -18.18
CA TYR A 493 2.18 12.42 -18.74
C TYR A 493 1.53 11.09 -19.13
N ASP A 494 0.54 10.65 -18.36
CA ASP A 494 -0.22 9.44 -18.68
C ASP A 494 -1.02 9.59 -19.98
N GLN A 495 -1.65 10.74 -20.22
CA GLN A 495 -2.38 11.00 -21.47
C GLN A 495 -1.47 10.98 -22.70
N TYR A 496 -0.26 11.54 -22.58
CA TYR A 496 0.78 11.39 -23.59
C TYR A 496 1.06 9.92 -23.86
N ARG A 497 1.32 9.12 -22.81
CA ARG A 497 1.61 7.68 -22.92
C ARG A 497 0.46 6.90 -23.57
N VAL A 498 -0.79 7.19 -23.20
CA VAL A 498 -1.99 6.56 -23.77
C VAL A 498 -2.12 6.89 -25.26
N THR A 499 -1.79 8.12 -25.66
CA THR A 499 -1.78 8.53 -27.07
C THR A 499 -0.73 7.73 -27.87
N ILE A 500 0.48 7.55 -27.34
CA ILE A 500 1.51 6.70 -27.97
C ILE A 500 1.07 5.23 -28.00
N LYS A 501 0.43 4.73 -26.94
CA LYS A 501 -0.15 3.37 -26.92
C LYS A 501 -1.22 3.19 -28.01
N SER A 502 -2.00 4.23 -28.32
CA SER A 502 -2.97 4.19 -29.42
C SER A 502 -2.29 3.98 -30.77
N ILE A 503 -1.14 4.63 -31.03
CA ILE A 503 -0.36 4.43 -32.26
C ILE A 503 0.08 2.96 -32.37
N ARG A 504 0.60 2.39 -31.27
CA ARG A 504 1.01 0.97 -31.21
C ARG A 504 -0.12 0.01 -31.52
N ASN A 505 -1.33 0.28 -31.02
CA ASN A 505 -2.49 -0.55 -31.29
C ASN A 505 -2.86 -0.54 -32.77
N ILE A 506 -2.74 0.61 -33.44
CA ILE A 506 -3.00 0.75 -34.88
C ILE A 506 -1.93 0.01 -35.67
N GLU A 507 -0.64 0.16 -35.34
CA GLU A 507 0.45 -0.62 -35.95
C GLU A 507 0.21 -2.13 -35.86
N ALA A 508 -0.23 -2.60 -34.69
CA ALA A 508 -0.57 -4.00 -34.48
C ALA A 508 -1.77 -4.46 -35.35
N SER A 509 -2.77 -3.59 -35.55
CA SER A 509 -3.95 -3.90 -36.37
C SER A 509 -3.69 -3.97 -37.87
N VAL A 510 -2.59 -3.39 -38.35
CA VAL A 510 -2.18 -3.43 -39.78
C VAL A 510 -1.33 -4.66 -40.11
N GLN A 511 -0.77 -5.36 -39.12
CA GLN A 511 0.00 -6.58 -39.41
C GLN A 511 -0.79 -7.68 -40.13
N PRO A 512 -2.04 -8.01 -39.76
CA PRO A 512 -2.81 -9.04 -40.46
C PRO A 512 -2.98 -8.80 -41.97
N SER A 513 -3.09 -7.54 -42.42
CA SER A 513 -3.18 -7.23 -43.85
C SER A 513 -1.85 -7.45 -44.57
N ARG A 514 -0.71 -7.16 -43.91
CA ARG A 514 0.63 -7.48 -44.44
C ARG A 514 0.85 -8.98 -44.53
N ASP A 515 0.54 -9.71 -43.46
CA ASP A 515 0.71 -11.16 -43.39
C ASP A 515 -0.16 -11.87 -44.44
N ARG A 516 -1.40 -11.38 -44.65
CA ARG A 516 -2.30 -11.89 -45.71
C ARG A 516 -1.72 -11.68 -47.10
N LYS A 517 -1.20 -10.48 -47.41
CA LYS A 517 -0.54 -10.19 -48.69
C LYS A 517 0.66 -11.11 -48.91
N GLN A 518 1.52 -11.27 -47.90
CA GLN A 518 2.70 -12.14 -48.00
C GLN A 518 2.31 -13.60 -48.22
N LYS A 519 1.33 -14.11 -47.44
CA LYS A 519 0.86 -15.49 -47.55
C LYS A 519 0.29 -15.83 -48.93
N ILE A 520 -0.49 -14.93 -49.54
CA ILE A 520 -1.02 -15.13 -50.89
C ILE A 520 0.13 -15.11 -51.91
N THR A 521 1.09 -14.20 -51.75
CA THR A 521 2.28 -14.11 -52.61
C THR A 521 3.10 -15.40 -52.57
N ASP A 522 3.34 -15.95 -51.38
CA ASP A 522 4.08 -17.20 -51.17
C ASP A 522 3.34 -18.40 -51.77
N GLN A 523 2.01 -18.44 -51.63
CA GLN A 523 1.17 -19.48 -52.25
C GLN A 523 1.23 -19.43 -53.78
N ILE A 524 1.20 -18.23 -54.36
CA ILE A 524 1.37 -18.05 -55.81
C ILE A 524 2.76 -18.52 -56.24
N ALA A 525 3.83 -18.14 -55.52
CA ALA A 525 5.19 -18.58 -55.83
C ALA A 525 5.32 -20.12 -55.75
N GLN A 526 4.74 -20.72 -54.71
CA GLN A 526 4.76 -22.17 -54.51
C GLN A 526 3.98 -22.92 -55.60
N LEU A 527 2.81 -22.43 -56.00
CA LEU A 527 2.00 -23.03 -57.06
C LEU A 527 2.62 -22.84 -58.44
N LYS A 528 3.23 -21.68 -58.72
CA LYS A 528 3.97 -21.44 -59.96
C LYS A 528 5.18 -22.39 -60.11
N TYR A 529 5.83 -22.74 -59.00
CA TYR A 529 6.94 -23.69 -59.00
C TYR A 529 6.50 -25.16 -59.13
N LYS A 530 5.46 -25.57 -58.38
CA LYS A 530 5.02 -26.98 -58.32
C LYS A 530 4.05 -27.39 -59.44
N GLU A 531 3.10 -26.52 -59.78
CA GLU A 531 1.99 -26.80 -60.71
C GLU A 531 1.68 -25.58 -61.58
N PRO A 532 2.51 -25.28 -62.60
CA PRO A 532 2.39 -24.05 -63.39
C PRO A 532 1.09 -23.95 -64.20
N ASN A 533 0.40 -25.07 -64.46
CA ASN A 533 -0.85 -25.12 -65.23
C ASN A 533 -2.11 -25.13 -64.35
N SER A 534 -1.98 -24.87 -63.04
CA SER A 534 -3.12 -24.91 -62.12
C SER A 534 -4.06 -23.70 -62.31
N PRO A 535 -5.38 -23.88 -62.51
CA PRO A 535 -6.33 -22.77 -62.66
C PRO A 535 -6.47 -21.94 -61.37
N LYS A 536 -5.99 -22.44 -60.23
CA LYS A 536 -5.97 -21.73 -58.94
C LYS A 536 -5.05 -20.52 -58.94
N ILE A 537 -4.05 -20.47 -59.84
CA ILE A 537 -3.11 -19.33 -59.94
C ILE A 537 -3.87 -18.06 -60.30
N VAL A 538 -4.79 -18.11 -61.27
CA VAL A 538 -5.58 -16.95 -61.72
C VAL A 538 -6.47 -16.40 -60.59
N VAL A 539 -7.06 -17.30 -59.80
CA VAL A 539 -7.89 -16.91 -58.65
C VAL A 539 -7.04 -16.24 -57.56
N LEU A 540 -5.88 -16.81 -57.22
CA LEU A 540 -4.99 -16.24 -56.22
C LEU A 540 -4.37 -14.91 -56.67
N GLU A 541 -4.09 -14.73 -57.97
CA GLU A 541 -3.63 -13.45 -58.52
C GLU A 541 -4.70 -12.36 -58.36
N GLN A 542 -5.97 -12.69 -58.60
CA GLN A 542 -7.07 -11.76 -58.34
C GLN A 542 -7.23 -11.45 -56.84
N GLU A 543 -7.07 -12.45 -55.97
CA GLU A 543 -7.07 -12.26 -54.52
C GLU A 543 -5.88 -11.41 -54.04
N LEU A 544 -4.71 -11.54 -54.67
CA LEU A 544 -3.53 -10.74 -54.38
C LEU A 544 -3.81 -9.27 -54.67
N VAL A 545 -4.34 -8.93 -55.85
CA VAL A 545 -4.68 -7.54 -56.22
C VAL A 545 -5.62 -6.91 -55.19
N ARG A 546 -6.61 -7.68 -54.71
CA ARG A 546 -7.51 -7.21 -53.63
C ARG A 546 -6.76 -7.00 -52.31
N ALA A 547 -5.94 -7.97 -51.90
CA ALA A 547 -5.16 -7.88 -50.67
C ALA A 547 -4.13 -6.73 -50.72
N GLU A 548 -3.58 -6.42 -51.89
CA GLU A 548 -2.69 -5.28 -52.10
C GLU A 548 -3.42 -3.95 -51.94
N ALA A 549 -4.61 -3.80 -52.51
CA ALA A 549 -5.44 -2.61 -52.31
C ALA A 549 -5.82 -2.43 -50.83
N GLU A 550 -6.24 -3.49 -50.15
CA GLU A 550 -6.53 -3.48 -48.70
C GLU A 550 -5.30 -3.05 -47.88
N SER A 551 -4.11 -3.58 -48.21
CA SER A 551 -2.85 -3.23 -47.55
C SER A 551 -2.46 -1.77 -47.79
N LEU A 552 -2.57 -1.25 -49.02
CA LEU A 552 -2.26 0.15 -49.34
C LEU A 552 -3.14 1.14 -48.56
N VAL A 553 -4.43 0.84 -48.42
CA VAL A 553 -5.35 1.67 -47.61
C VAL A 553 -4.95 1.63 -46.14
N ALA A 554 -4.65 0.45 -45.60
CA ALA A 554 -4.22 0.29 -44.21
C ALA A 554 -2.90 1.02 -43.90
N GLU A 555 -1.91 0.94 -44.79
CA GLU A 555 -0.64 1.66 -44.67
C GLU A 555 -0.84 3.19 -44.71
N ALA A 556 -1.67 3.68 -45.64
CA ALA A 556 -1.96 5.11 -45.73
C ALA A 556 -2.64 5.63 -44.45
N GLN A 557 -3.60 4.86 -43.91
CA GLN A 557 -4.27 5.18 -42.65
C GLN A 557 -3.29 5.19 -41.47
N LEU A 558 -2.45 4.16 -41.34
CA LEU A 558 -1.41 4.09 -40.31
C LEU A 558 -0.49 5.32 -40.40
N SER A 559 0.00 5.62 -41.60
CA SER A 559 0.91 6.74 -41.86
C SER A 559 0.30 8.09 -41.41
N ASN A 560 -0.98 8.33 -41.75
CA ASN A 560 -1.67 9.57 -41.40
C ASN A 560 -1.96 9.67 -39.91
N ILE A 561 -2.51 8.62 -39.29
CA ILE A 561 -2.86 8.63 -37.86
C ILE A 561 -1.60 8.71 -37.00
N THR A 562 -0.52 8.01 -37.36
CA THR A 562 0.75 8.09 -36.65
C THR A 562 1.28 9.51 -36.61
N ARG A 563 1.27 10.23 -37.75
CA ARG A 563 1.72 11.64 -37.77
C ARG A 563 0.84 12.56 -36.92
N GLU A 564 -0.48 12.40 -37.02
CA GLU A 564 -1.44 13.19 -36.26
C GLU A 564 -1.27 12.97 -34.75
N LYS A 565 -1.30 11.71 -34.30
CA LYS A 565 -1.20 11.33 -32.89
C LYS A 565 0.17 11.61 -32.31
N LEU A 566 1.26 11.41 -33.06
CA LEU A 566 2.61 11.72 -32.61
C LEU A 566 2.78 13.22 -32.36
N LYS A 567 2.30 14.05 -33.30
CA LYS A 567 2.33 15.50 -33.15
C LYS A 567 1.49 15.94 -31.95
N ALA A 568 0.28 15.41 -31.79
CA ALA A 568 -0.58 15.73 -30.66
C ALA A 568 0.03 15.30 -29.32
N ALA A 569 0.58 14.09 -29.24
CA ALA A 569 1.17 13.52 -28.03
C ALA A 569 2.33 14.37 -27.51
N PHE A 570 3.32 14.69 -28.35
CA PHE A 570 4.47 15.47 -27.94
C PHE A 570 4.16 16.95 -27.73
N THR A 571 3.21 17.52 -28.48
CA THR A 571 2.74 18.89 -28.20
C THR A 571 2.17 18.95 -26.78
N TYR A 572 1.29 18.00 -26.44
CA TYR A 572 0.69 17.92 -25.12
C TYR A 572 1.73 17.70 -24.00
N GLN A 573 2.68 16.79 -24.21
CA GLN A 573 3.76 16.53 -23.25
C GLN A 573 4.62 17.77 -23.01
N PHE A 574 5.05 18.45 -24.07
CA PHE A 574 5.92 19.62 -23.92
C PHE A 574 5.21 20.83 -23.33
N ASP A 575 3.92 21.03 -23.63
CA ASP A 575 3.13 22.07 -22.97
C ASP A 575 2.93 21.78 -21.48
N ALA A 576 2.63 20.53 -21.11
CA ALA A 576 2.52 20.09 -19.73
C ALA A 576 3.86 20.25 -18.97
N MET A 577 4.96 19.87 -19.59
CA MET A 577 6.30 19.96 -19.00
C MET A 577 6.72 21.43 -18.81
N ARG A 578 6.39 22.30 -19.77
CA ARG A 578 6.66 23.74 -19.65
C ARG A 578 5.89 24.36 -18.48
N GLU A 579 4.59 24.08 -18.35
CA GLU A 579 3.81 24.54 -17.20
C GLU A 579 4.42 24.08 -15.88
N HIS A 580 4.78 22.79 -15.79
CA HIS A 580 5.38 22.22 -14.60
C HIS A 580 6.70 22.91 -14.25
N CYS A 581 7.64 23.01 -15.20
CA CYS A 581 8.95 23.62 -14.96
C CYS A 581 8.87 25.11 -14.60
N GLU A 582 7.98 25.88 -15.23
CA GLU A 582 7.84 27.31 -14.92
C GLU A 582 7.22 27.54 -13.54
N LYS A 583 6.22 26.75 -13.14
CA LYS A 583 5.69 26.79 -11.77
C LYS A 583 6.72 26.37 -10.73
N LEU A 584 7.55 25.36 -11.02
CA LEU A 584 8.69 25.00 -10.19
C LEU A 584 9.71 26.12 -10.08
N ALA A 585 9.98 26.85 -11.16
CA ALA A 585 10.88 27.99 -11.15
C ALA A 585 10.35 29.14 -10.28
N ILE A 586 9.04 29.41 -10.30
CA ILE A 586 8.38 30.38 -9.42
C ILE A 586 8.59 29.98 -7.95
N ILE A 587 8.27 28.72 -7.60
CA ILE A 587 8.42 28.21 -6.23
C ILE A 587 9.89 28.28 -5.79
N ALA A 588 10.83 27.90 -6.65
CA ALA A 588 12.26 27.97 -6.34
C ALA A 588 12.74 29.40 -6.08
N GLY A 589 12.18 30.39 -6.80
CA GLY A 589 12.46 31.81 -6.56
C GLY A 589 12.00 32.27 -5.18
N TYR A 590 10.74 32.03 -4.84
CA TYR A 590 10.21 32.41 -3.51
C TYR A 590 10.81 31.60 -2.36
N GLY A 591 11.13 30.32 -2.59
CA GLY A 591 11.84 29.50 -1.61
C GLY A 591 13.22 30.06 -1.29
N LYS A 592 13.91 30.66 -2.27
CA LYS A 592 15.17 31.37 -2.02
C LYS A 592 14.94 32.68 -1.24
N HIS A 593 13.88 33.43 -1.53
CA HIS A 593 13.55 34.65 -0.77
C HIS A 593 13.23 34.36 0.70
N LEU A 594 12.61 33.21 1.02
CA LEU A 594 12.40 32.79 2.41
C LEU A 594 13.72 32.63 3.19
N LEU A 595 14.81 32.22 2.52
CA LEU A 595 16.11 32.05 3.17
C LEU A 595 16.75 33.39 3.59
N GLU A 596 16.33 34.51 3.00
CA GLU A 596 16.83 35.85 3.39
C GLU A 596 16.33 36.28 4.78
N LEU A 597 15.34 35.58 5.33
CA LEU A 597 14.83 35.82 6.68
C LEU A 597 15.66 35.14 7.77
N ILE A 598 16.56 34.22 7.41
CA ILE A 598 17.46 33.54 8.36
C ILE A 598 18.68 34.42 8.59
N ASP A 599 18.99 34.69 9.87
CA ASP A 599 20.23 35.37 10.25
C ASP A 599 21.39 34.35 10.33
N ASP A 600 22.34 34.47 9.40
CA ASP A 600 23.54 33.64 9.33
C ASP A 600 24.72 34.21 10.12
N ASN A 601 24.54 35.33 10.84
CA ASN A 601 25.59 35.91 11.66
C ASN A 601 25.97 34.98 12.84
N PRO A 602 27.27 34.74 13.08
CA PRO A 602 27.72 33.89 14.16
C PRO A 602 27.48 34.56 15.52
N VAL A 603 27.07 33.77 16.51
CA VAL A 603 26.79 34.25 17.88
C VAL A 603 27.99 33.94 18.78
N THR A 604 28.35 34.89 19.64
CA THR A 604 29.40 34.68 20.64
C THR A 604 28.94 33.68 21.71
N PRO A 605 29.76 32.70 22.13
CA PRO A 605 29.36 31.75 23.17
C PRO A 605 28.90 32.45 24.46
N GLY A 606 27.66 32.19 24.88
CA GLY A 606 27.03 32.79 26.06
C GLY A 606 26.10 33.97 25.78
N GLU A 607 26.07 34.48 24.56
CA GLU A 607 25.09 35.47 24.08
C GLU A 607 23.89 34.77 23.43
N THR A 608 22.69 35.32 23.58
CA THR A 608 21.47 34.82 22.92
C THR A 608 21.27 35.51 21.58
N ARG A 609 20.66 34.82 20.61
CA ARG A 609 20.24 35.44 19.34
C ARG A 609 19.23 36.57 19.55
N GLN A 610 19.16 37.48 18.58
CA GLN A 610 18.13 38.52 18.57
C GLN A 610 16.74 37.88 18.38
N ALA A 611 15.70 38.53 18.88
CA ALA A 611 14.33 38.06 18.70
C ALA A 611 13.95 38.13 17.22
N TYR A 612 13.36 37.05 16.70
CA TYR A 612 12.91 36.96 15.31
C TYR A 612 11.56 37.66 15.12
N ASP A 613 11.46 38.48 14.06
CA ASP A 613 10.23 39.22 13.66
C ASP A 613 9.93 39.06 12.16
N GLY A 614 10.32 37.93 11.56
CA GLY A 614 10.12 37.67 10.14
C GLY A 614 8.76 37.04 9.78
N TYR A 615 7.89 36.76 10.76
CA TYR A 615 6.65 36.00 10.56
C TYR A 615 5.67 36.65 9.56
N GLU A 616 5.57 37.99 9.55
CA GLU A 616 4.70 38.69 8.61
C GLU A 616 5.28 38.64 7.18
N ALA A 617 6.59 38.80 7.06
CA ALA A 617 7.30 38.72 5.78
C ALA A 617 7.25 37.31 5.18
N SER A 618 7.49 36.27 5.97
CA SER A 618 7.44 34.87 5.52
C SER A 618 6.05 34.48 5.02
N LYS A 619 4.99 34.95 5.72
CA LYS A 619 3.61 34.78 5.30
C LYS A 619 3.29 35.50 3.99
N ALA A 620 3.75 36.74 3.84
CA ALA A 620 3.56 37.51 2.61
C ALA A 620 4.23 36.82 1.40
N ILE A 621 5.44 36.28 1.58
CA ILE A 621 6.14 35.51 0.53
C ILE A 621 5.32 34.30 0.04
N ILE A 622 4.67 33.58 0.96
CA ILE A 622 3.79 32.45 0.59
C ILE A 622 2.56 32.93 -0.18
N GLN A 623 1.92 34.03 0.25
CA GLN A 623 0.77 34.61 -0.44
C GLN A 623 1.14 35.06 -1.86
N ASP A 624 2.27 35.74 -2.01
CA ASP A 624 2.80 36.16 -3.32
C ASP A 624 3.13 34.96 -4.22
N CYS A 625 3.63 33.87 -3.64
CA CYS A 625 3.85 32.62 -4.37
C CYS A 625 2.53 31.98 -4.82
N GLU A 626 1.52 31.91 -3.96
CA GLU A 626 0.20 31.38 -4.30
C GLU A 626 -0.46 32.20 -5.42
N ASP A 627 -0.39 33.52 -5.33
CA ASP A 627 -0.92 34.43 -6.36
C ASP A 627 -0.18 34.27 -7.68
N ALA A 628 1.15 34.15 -7.66
CA ALA A 628 1.95 33.90 -8.86
C ALA A 628 1.62 32.55 -9.51
N LEU A 629 1.42 31.48 -8.73
CA LEU A 629 1.01 30.18 -9.22
C LEU A 629 -0.42 30.19 -9.78
N THR A 630 -1.32 30.92 -9.13
CA THR A 630 -2.74 31.03 -9.51
C THR A 630 -2.93 31.83 -10.81
N ASN A 631 -2.13 32.89 -10.97
CA ASN A 631 -2.16 33.78 -12.13
C ASN A 631 -1.27 33.30 -13.28
N TRP A 632 -0.53 32.20 -13.13
CA TRP A 632 0.28 31.66 -14.21
C TRP A 632 -0.60 31.19 -15.38
N VAL A 633 -0.27 31.64 -16.59
CA VAL A 633 -0.95 31.29 -17.83
C VAL A 633 0.08 31.05 -18.93
N SER A 634 -0.17 30.10 -19.82
CA SER A 634 0.70 29.74 -20.95
C SER A 634 1.13 30.89 -21.87
N GLN A 635 0.34 31.98 -21.91
CA GLN A 635 0.62 33.20 -22.69
C GLN A 635 1.65 34.11 -22.01
N ASN A 636 1.71 34.09 -20.68
CA ASN A 636 2.66 34.86 -19.88
C ASN A 636 3.94 34.07 -19.56
N ALA A 637 4.13 32.93 -20.24
CA ALA A 637 5.30 32.08 -20.09
C ALA A 637 6.60 32.87 -20.35
N SER A 638 7.52 32.84 -19.39
CA SER A 638 8.81 33.54 -19.49
C SER A 638 9.69 32.96 -20.59
N VAL A 639 9.55 31.65 -20.87
CA VAL A 639 10.29 30.96 -21.92
C VAL A 639 9.41 30.78 -23.16
N SER A 640 9.56 31.69 -24.13
CA SER A 640 8.93 31.59 -25.45
C SER A 640 9.90 31.01 -26.49
N SER A 641 9.51 29.92 -27.15
CA SER A 641 10.30 29.34 -28.23
C SER A 641 10.21 30.19 -29.50
N LYS A 642 11.25 30.98 -29.77
CA LYS A 642 11.39 31.65 -31.08
C LYS A 642 11.70 30.59 -32.13
N LEU A 643 10.81 30.42 -33.12
CA LEU A 643 11.02 29.51 -34.25
C LEU A 643 12.42 29.70 -34.83
N SER A 644 13.23 28.62 -34.85
CA SER A 644 14.62 28.66 -35.31
C SER A 644 14.73 29.37 -36.67
N GLN A 645 15.61 30.37 -36.78
CA GLN A 645 15.84 31.03 -38.07
C GLN A 645 16.37 30.03 -39.11
N ARG A 646 17.15 29.04 -38.67
CA ARG A 646 17.67 27.95 -39.51
C ARG A 646 16.54 27.06 -40.03
N SER A 647 15.51 26.77 -39.23
CA SER A 647 14.37 25.98 -39.71
C SER A 647 13.49 26.78 -40.69
N ARG A 648 13.35 28.10 -40.49
CA ARG A 648 12.65 28.98 -41.44
C ARG A 648 13.33 29.05 -42.80
N THR A 649 14.65 29.19 -42.85
CA THR A 649 15.40 29.22 -44.11
C THR A 649 15.36 27.87 -44.83
N LEU A 650 15.50 26.75 -44.11
CA LEU A 650 15.37 25.40 -44.66
C LEU A 650 13.96 25.10 -45.19
N SER A 651 12.91 25.52 -44.47
CA SER A 651 11.52 25.33 -44.90
C SER A 651 11.11 26.24 -46.06
N GLN A 652 11.67 27.45 -46.16
CA GLN A 652 11.54 28.28 -47.36
C GLN A 652 12.29 27.66 -48.56
N ARG A 653 13.49 27.12 -48.35
CA ARG A 653 14.27 26.44 -49.39
C ARG A 653 13.53 25.20 -49.92
N ARG A 654 12.96 24.38 -49.03
CA ARG A 654 12.10 23.24 -49.42
C ARG A 654 10.86 23.68 -50.19
N ARG A 655 10.12 24.69 -49.71
CA ARG A 655 8.94 25.22 -50.42
C ARG A 655 9.27 25.77 -51.81
N ASN A 656 10.44 26.40 -51.97
CA ASN A 656 10.91 26.87 -53.27
C ASN A 656 11.30 25.71 -54.21
N ALA A 657 11.77 24.59 -53.69
CA ALA A 657 12.02 23.37 -54.46
C ALA A 657 10.72 22.69 -54.90
N THR A 658 9.71 22.59 -54.01
CA THR A 658 8.40 22.01 -54.35
C THR A 658 7.65 22.83 -55.41
N ARG A 659 7.85 24.15 -55.45
CA ARG A 659 7.30 25.03 -56.50
C ARG A 659 7.93 24.82 -57.88
N ARG A 660 9.09 24.15 -57.98
CA ARG A 660 9.77 23.84 -59.25
C ARG A 660 9.27 22.55 -59.92
N GLY A 661 8.20 21.94 -59.41
CA GLY A 661 7.50 20.85 -60.11
C GLY A 661 8.09 19.45 -59.95
N ASP A 662 9.11 19.28 -59.11
CA ASP A 662 9.55 17.93 -58.74
C ASP A 662 8.50 17.32 -57.80
N GLY A 663 7.84 16.27 -58.28
CA GLY A 663 6.94 15.46 -57.46
C GLY A 663 7.70 14.95 -56.24
N VAL A 664 7.05 14.96 -55.07
CA VAL A 664 7.62 14.34 -53.86
C VAL A 664 7.61 12.83 -54.08
N ASP A 665 8.73 12.29 -54.55
CA ASP A 665 8.92 10.86 -54.72
C ASP A 665 8.95 10.18 -53.34
N LEU A 666 7.88 9.43 -53.04
CA LEU A 666 7.71 8.69 -51.79
C LEU A 666 8.37 7.30 -51.86
N SER A 667 8.91 6.88 -53.01
CA SER A 667 9.57 5.58 -53.18
C SER A 667 10.89 5.46 -52.40
N GLY A 668 11.46 6.58 -51.96
CA GLY A 668 12.67 6.63 -51.14
C GLY A 668 12.46 6.58 -49.61
N GLN A 669 11.23 6.38 -49.11
CA GLN A 669 11.00 6.30 -47.66
C GLN A 669 11.66 5.08 -47.00
N ASP A 670 11.88 4.01 -47.76
CA ASP A 670 12.48 2.75 -47.31
C ASP A 670 13.96 2.59 -47.74
N GLN A 671 14.67 3.68 -48.08
CA GLN A 671 16.12 3.56 -48.32
C GLN A 671 16.85 3.17 -47.02
N PRO A 672 17.71 2.14 -47.04
CA PRO A 672 18.55 1.79 -45.90
C PRO A 672 19.40 3.00 -45.50
N LEU A 673 19.48 3.23 -44.19
CA LEU A 673 19.98 4.46 -43.55
C LEU A 673 21.49 4.73 -43.73
N ASP A 674 22.21 3.88 -44.45
CA ASP A 674 23.68 3.85 -44.44
C ASP A 674 24.35 5.00 -45.22
N ASN A 675 23.63 5.72 -46.09
CA ASN A 675 24.24 6.69 -47.01
C ASN A 675 23.60 8.10 -46.96
N ARG A 676 23.38 8.68 -45.78
CA ARG A 676 23.13 10.13 -45.66
C ARG A 676 24.43 10.87 -45.36
N GLU A 677 24.99 11.54 -46.37
CA GLU A 677 26.23 12.34 -46.35
C GLU A 677 26.32 13.46 -45.29
N SER A 678 25.30 13.68 -44.46
CA SER A 678 25.43 14.58 -43.30
C SER A 678 25.74 13.74 -42.06
N GLY A 679 27.02 13.67 -41.66
CA GLY A 679 27.51 13.01 -40.44
C GLY A 679 27.02 13.63 -39.11
N LEU A 680 25.73 13.95 -39.03
CA LEU A 680 25.04 14.56 -37.89
C LEU A 680 23.99 13.63 -37.27
N TRP A 681 23.75 12.46 -37.87
CA TRP A 681 22.76 11.51 -37.37
C TRP A 681 23.40 10.14 -37.20
N ILE A 682 23.55 9.73 -35.93
CA ILE A 682 24.08 8.44 -35.53
C ILE A 682 22.88 7.50 -35.29
N PRO A 683 22.83 6.31 -35.91
CA PRO A 683 21.78 5.33 -35.64
C PRO A 683 21.68 4.98 -34.16
N ALA A 684 20.46 4.74 -33.66
CA ALA A 684 20.21 4.39 -32.26
C ALA A 684 21.01 3.16 -31.76
N SER A 685 21.37 2.25 -32.66
CA SER A 685 22.22 1.08 -32.37
C SER A 685 23.68 1.42 -32.07
N GLU A 686 24.20 2.55 -32.57
CA GLU A 686 25.59 2.97 -32.37
C GLU A 686 25.78 3.77 -31.08
N HIS A 687 24.71 4.28 -30.47
CA HIS A 687 24.77 4.96 -29.18
C HIS A 687 25.12 4.04 -27.99
N GLN A 688 25.06 2.71 -28.14
CA GLN A 688 25.38 1.74 -27.07
C GLN A 688 26.87 1.33 -27.01
N GLY A 689 27.72 1.84 -27.91
CA GLY A 689 29.05 1.24 -28.17
C GLY A 689 30.27 1.82 -27.47
N ASN A 690 30.20 2.80 -26.55
CA ASN A 690 31.44 3.45 -26.06
C ASN A 690 31.44 3.92 -24.59
N GLY A 691 30.99 3.07 -23.66
CA GLY A 691 31.05 3.37 -22.23
C GLY A 691 31.22 2.10 -21.40
N GLY A 692 32.38 1.46 -21.49
CA GLY A 692 32.79 0.46 -20.53
C GLY A 692 33.04 1.15 -19.18
N TYR A 693 32.08 1.05 -18.27
CA TYR A 693 32.39 1.09 -16.85
C TYR A 693 32.58 -0.37 -16.43
N GLU A 694 33.82 -0.83 -16.57
CA GLU A 694 34.30 -2.02 -15.89
C GLU A 694 34.15 -1.80 -14.38
N ASP A 695 33.52 -2.76 -13.72
CA ASP A 695 33.67 -3.01 -12.29
C ASP A 695 35.16 -3.03 -11.95
N ARG A 696 35.61 -2.05 -11.16
CA ARG A 696 36.77 -2.21 -10.30
C ARG A 696 36.31 -2.03 -8.86
N ASP A 697 36.04 -3.17 -8.24
CA ASP A 697 36.32 -3.36 -6.83
C ASP A 697 37.80 -3.08 -6.61
N ASP A 698 38.14 -2.09 -5.78
CA ASP A 698 39.39 -2.09 -5.03
C ASP A 698 39.17 -1.38 -3.69
N LEU A 699 39.57 -2.09 -2.65
CA LEU A 699 39.51 -1.78 -1.22
C LEU A 699 40.53 -0.70 -0.83
N ASP A 700 40.20 0.01 0.25
CA ASP A 700 41.05 0.69 1.26
C ASP A 700 42.49 1.10 0.89
N ASP A 701 42.81 2.39 1.07
CA ASP A 701 43.84 2.82 2.02
C ASP A 701 43.89 4.35 2.16
N ASP A 702 43.83 4.82 3.41
CA ASP A 702 44.30 6.14 3.83
C ASP A 702 45.80 6.29 3.51
N LEU A 703 46.25 7.48 3.07
CA LEU A 703 47.50 8.16 3.50
C LEU A 703 47.83 9.39 2.62
N ASN A 704 47.58 10.56 3.20
CA ASN A 704 48.46 11.74 3.24
C ASN A 704 49.51 11.93 2.12
N SER A 705 49.32 12.91 1.24
CA SER A 705 50.44 13.78 0.82
C SER A 705 49.97 15.13 0.27
N THR A 706 50.42 16.16 0.98
CA THR A 706 50.64 17.53 0.52
C THR A 706 51.31 17.60 -0.85
N ILE A 707 50.94 18.56 -1.70
CA ILE A 707 51.85 19.58 -2.26
C ILE A 707 51.05 20.50 -3.20
N ALA A 708 51.19 21.80 -2.91
CA ALA A 708 50.78 22.92 -3.72
C ALA A 708 51.70 23.12 -4.93
N SER A 709 51.17 23.65 -6.03
CA SER A 709 51.77 24.63 -6.98
C SER A 709 51.09 24.46 -8.34
N GLU A 710 50.14 25.32 -8.66
CA GLU A 710 50.30 26.61 -9.35
C GLU A 710 50.26 26.49 -10.88
N GLN A 711 49.25 27.15 -11.43
CA GLN A 711 49.11 27.46 -12.84
C GLN A 711 49.21 28.99 -12.96
N ARG A 712 50.33 29.51 -13.48
CA ARG A 712 50.35 30.89 -13.99
C ARG A 712 51.49 31.16 -14.95
N GLY A 713 51.13 31.78 -16.08
CA GLY A 713 51.96 32.78 -16.75
C GLY A 713 53.04 32.25 -17.70
N ARG A 714 52.69 32.19 -18.98
CA ARG A 714 53.64 32.17 -20.10
C ARG A 714 53.95 33.63 -20.45
N GLU A 715 55.20 34.06 -20.36
CA GLU A 715 55.75 35.12 -21.21
C GLU A 715 57.29 35.08 -21.25
N GLU A 716 57.76 34.84 -22.48
CA GLU A 716 58.95 35.33 -23.20
C GLU A 716 60.39 35.25 -22.62
N GLU A 717 61.15 34.43 -23.36
CA GLU A 717 62.58 34.43 -23.69
C GLU A 717 63.37 35.73 -23.43
N ARG A 718 64.60 35.60 -22.88
CA ARG A 718 65.90 35.76 -23.60
C ARG A 718 67.12 35.75 -22.64
N PRO A 719 68.36 35.57 -23.13
CA PRO A 719 69.23 34.50 -22.61
C PRO A 719 70.65 34.95 -22.18
N ILE A 720 71.49 33.94 -21.84
CA ILE A 720 72.98 33.89 -21.83
C ILE A 720 73.62 34.62 -20.63
N ALA A 721 73.99 33.88 -19.57
CA ALA A 721 75.21 33.09 -19.37
C ALA A 721 76.39 33.90 -18.80
N ALA A 722 76.86 33.44 -17.63
CA ALA A 722 78.25 33.16 -17.35
C ALA A 722 78.27 31.89 -16.49
#